data_AF-A0A395T1A0-F1
#
_entry.id   AF-A0A395T1A0-F1
#
_cell.length_a   1.000
_cell.length_b   1.000
_cell.length_c   1.000
_cell.angle_alpha   90.00
_cell.angle_beta   90.00
_cell.angle_gamma   90.00
#
_symmetry.space_group_name_H-M   'P 1'
#
loop_
_entity.id
_entity.type
_entity.pdbx_description
1 polymer ?
#
loop_
_entity_poly.entity_id
_entity_poly.type
_entity_poly.pdbx_seq_one_letter_code
_entity_poly.pdbx_strand_id
1 'polypeptide(L)'
;MSGESRSSQSPQAPSGSESDLGVLSPFSCQLCRMRKLKCDKALPRCGRCAKTSEKCDYPSARKKPVINPAMRPKLRDMQTRIRDLEARLESQNSPPEHQAFGAELIDTGRFERLPPPNVVDELTTIYFTKLQSDSFMIHGERYIASLYRPTHMQPPMCLQYAILAAGASASQIYGHMAEAFYVRARQYIQADEMKSDSEQISLAHCQAWVLIGHFEAQHLWFSRASMSIARAIRLAHILGLHRLDGKNAAGLTLPPALDFTEEEERRKTFWVVFTTDRITSSTGGWPTMMDWRSIQTRLPTSIDAFLSSTPVATITLKQALGQGMYELSTSACRVVAVHLFNECFNFSRASEEDEDNNDWDQLQKLDEAVTNAFATLPLDLRCPENIDNPAAVLINLQLHTALICIHRSVTTRSQMDMSLLPHINSRVMESALQIMMTVALVSDLSIRFRNPLVSFATFVAASFFLTDFSTTGNRQSEDNFTALMSIMTEVGKTNMFAASLAVRLVQNLKASAIDQGTIGTLLAELNMDAPIPGQEDEENGIVVLCPVAGTPEQVGLEQAFDFKLYRYTPSLPAAIVSVVVFAILTAAHIWRLYRVKAYYFTAFTIGGLFQTIGYIGRIWSHFDKESIGGFVIQAILILVAPALYAASIYMILGRLIRTVGATHLSLIPVQWVTRIFVTGDVIAFGLQAGGGGIQSAGTLDMYETGEKIIIAGLFVQIVVFGFFVVTSFLFHYRLAKSPTTESLQGDVPWKRYLYVLYASSFLILVRSIFRVVEYLQGNKGYLISHEVFLYVFDAILMALVMLILSIWYVEYLQTEPKVSDAENVELSSYDTSGPNEDQVRQK
;
A
#
# COMPACT_ATOMS: atom_id res chain seq x y z
N MET A 1 -0.76 74.05 9.93
CA MET A 1 0.30 75.02 10.27
C MET A 1 0.86 74.65 11.62
N SER A 2 2.21 74.58 11.68
CA SER A 2 3.09 74.47 12.86
C SER A 2 2.82 73.30 13.82
N GLY A 3 3.75 72.38 14.08
CA GLY A 3 5.20 72.47 13.93
C GLY A 3 5.82 71.80 15.15
N GLU A 4 6.84 70.99 14.89
CA GLU A 4 7.59 70.17 15.83
C GLU A 4 8.28 70.97 16.95
N SER A 5 8.60 70.29 18.06
CA SER A 5 9.97 69.92 18.43
C SER A 5 10.33 70.09 19.92
N ARG A 6 10.88 68.99 20.47
CA ARG A 6 11.99 68.84 21.42
C ARG A 6 12.20 69.91 22.51
N SER A 7 12.30 69.48 23.77
CA SER A 7 13.59 69.09 24.37
C SER A 7 13.50 68.82 25.88
N SER A 8 14.41 67.95 26.29
CA SER A 8 14.86 67.56 27.62
C SER A 8 15.07 68.69 28.63
N GLN A 9 14.72 68.43 29.90
CA GLN A 9 15.64 68.51 31.06
C GLN A 9 14.90 68.13 32.35
N SER A 10 15.53 67.27 33.14
CA SER A 10 15.22 67.01 34.54
C SER A 10 15.62 68.22 35.40
N PRO A 11 14.94 68.44 36.53
CA PRO A 11 15.71 68.64 37.76
C PRO A 11 15.10 67.98 39.00
N GLN A 12 16.00 67.31 39.74
CA GLN A 12 16.21 67.36 41.19
C GLN A 12 15.00 67.30 42.14
N ALA A 13 15.04 66.28 42.99
CA ALA A 13 14.32 66.19 44.25
C ALA A 13 14.83 67.22 45.27
N PRO A 14 13.96 67.64 46.21
CA PRO A 14 14.37 67.95 47.56
C PRO A 14 13.80 66.93 48.56
N SER A 15 14.71 66.48 49.40
CA SER A 15 14.56 65.69 50.62
C SER A 15 13.69 66.37 51.68
N GLY A 16 12.87 65.60 52.40
CA GLY A 16 12.25 66.07 53.64
C GLY A 16 11.25 65.10 54.27
N SER A 17 11.68 64.52 55.40
CA SER A 17 10.93 63.88 56.50
C SER A 17 10.17 62.58 56.23
N GLU A 18 10.84 61.46 56.55
CA GLU A 18 10.23 60.28 57.13
C GLU A 18 9.53 60.62 58.45
N SER A 19 8.20 60.48 58.51
CA SER A 19 7.43 60.16 59.72
C SER A 19 5.95 60.10 59.34
N ASP A 20 5.58 58.97 58.72
CA ASP A 20 4.28 58.29 58.87
C ASP A 20 4.24 57.22 57.77
N LEU A 21 4.62 55.98 58.10
CA LEU A 21 4.26 54.83 57.28
C LEU A 21 2.73 54.68 57.36
N GLY A 22 2.02 55.46 56.55
CA GLY A 22 0.58 55.41 56.42
C GLY A 22 0.18 54.02 55.94
N VAL A 23 -0.47 53.25 56.81
CA VAL A 23 -0.99 51.92 56.46
C VAL A 23 -1.91 52.06 55.25
N LEU A 24 -1.54 51.42 54.13
CA LEU A 24 -2.33 51.42 52.91
C LEU A 24 -3.40 50.33 53.01
N SER A 25 -4.64 50.65 52.65
CA SER A 25 -5.68 49.64 52.46
C SER A 25 -5.34 48.77 51.24
N PRO A 26 -5.50 47.44 51.30
CA PRO A 26 -5.31 46.56 50.13
C PRO A 26 -6.32 46.88 49.01
N PHE A 27 -7.49 47.42 49.36
CA PHE A 27 -8.55 47.75 48.43
C PHE A 27 -8.70 49.26 48.21
N SER A 28 -9.11 49.67 47.01
CA SER A 28 -9.58 51.04 46.76
C SER A 28 -10.89 51.30 47.51
N CYS A 29 -11.07 52.51 48.02
CA CYS A 29 -12.29 52.88 48.73
C CYS A 29 -13.51 52.81 47.79
N GLN A 30 -14.69 52.57 48.36
CA GLN A 30 -15.91 52.35 47.58
C GLN A 30 -16.27 53.56 46.72
N LEU A 31 -16.10 54.78 47.24
CA LEU A 31 -16.45 56.00 46.52
C LEU A 31 -15.59 56.20 45.26
N CYS A 32 -14.26 56.09 45.37
CA CYS A 32 -13.37 56.17 44.22
C CYS A 32 -13.64 55.05 43.22
N ARG A 33 -13.99 53.84 43.69
CA ARG A 33 -14.32 52.71 42.83
C ARG A 33 -15.63 52.92 42.06
N MET A 34 -16.68 53.45 42.71
CA MET A 34 -17.95 53.78 42.04
C MET A 34 -17.79 54.90 41.02
N ARG A 35 -16.99 55.92 41.35
CA ARG A 35 -16.71 57.05 40.45
C ARG A 35 -15.62 56.74 39.39
N LYS A 36 -15.06 55.52 39.38
CA LYS A 36 -13.97 55.08 38.49
C LYS A 36 -12.73 56.00 38.52
N LEU A 37 -12.42 56.57 39.68
CA LEU A 37 -11.28 57.45 39.91
C LEU A 37 -10.12 56.69 40.59
N LYS A 38 -8.87 57.13 40.35
CA LYS A 38 -7.68 56.55 40.98
C LYS A 38 -7.68 56.85 42.49
N CYS A 39 -7.57 55.80 43.30
CA CYS A 39 -7.53 55.86 44.77
C CYS A 39 -6.09 55.62 45.24
N ASP A 40 -5.58 56.47 46.12
CA ASP A 40 -4.26 56.36 46.76
C ASP A 40 -4.25 55.41 47.97
N LYS A 41 -5.43 54.94 48.41
CA LYS A 41 -5.63 53.90 49.44
C LYS A 41 -5.07 54.21 50.84
N ALA A 42 -4.75 55.46 51.15
CA ALA A 42 -4.32 55.87 52.49
C ALA A 42 -5.43 55.64 53.53
N LEU A 43 -5.07 55.13 54.71
CA LEU A 43 -5.98 55.00 55.87
C LEU A 43 -5.83 56.22 56.80
N PRO A 44 -6.91 56.65 57.50
CA PRO A 44 -8.27 56.11 57.45
C PRO A 44 -9.09 56.60 56.24
N ARG A 45 -8.64 57.65 55.53
CA ARG A 45 -9.32 58.20 54.35
C ARG A 45 -8.31 58.42 53.22
N CYS A 46 -8.71 58.08 52.00
CA CYS A 46 -7.92 58.33 50.80
C CYS A 46 -7.77 59.85 50.58
N GLY A 47 -6.64 60.33 50.05
CA GLY A 47 -6.34 61.76 49.96
C GLY A 47 -7.34 62.53 49.10
N ARG A 48 -7.98 61.85 48.14
CA ARG A 48 -9.04 62.46 47.32
C ARG A 48 -10.35 62.63 48.10
N CYS A 49 -10.77 61.62 48.87
CA CYS A 49 -11.96 61.73 49.71
C CYS A 49 -11.74 62.66 50.91
N ALA A 50 -10.49 62.79 51.38
CA ALA A 50 -10.11 63.78 52.39
C ALA A 50 -10.28 65.21 51.86
N LYS A 51 -9.81 65.50 50.63
CA LYS A 51 -9.94 66.82 50.00
C LYS A 51 -11.38 67.21 49.68
N THR A 52 -12.23 66.25 49.33
CA THR A 52 -13.64 66.53 49.00
C THR A 52 -14.58 66.45 50.21
N SER A 53 -14.06 66.20 51.42
CA SER A 53 -14.86 65.98 52.65
C SER A 53 -15.89 64.85 52.58
N GLU A 54 -15.74 63.92 51.63
CA GLU A 54 -16.72 62.84 51.35
C GLU A 54 -16.38 61.55 52.12
N LYS A 55 -17.39 60.83 52.62
CA LYS A 55 -17.19 59.63 53.45
C LYS A 55 -16.41 58.55 52.68
N CYS A 56 -15.34 58.03 53.30
CA CYS A 56 -14.38 57.13 52.66
C CYS A 56 -14.34 55.76 53.35
N ASP A 57 -15.18 54.84 52.88
CA ASP A 57 -15.27 53.48 53.42
C ASP A 57 -14.49 52.48 52.56
N TYR A 58 -13.67 51.64 53.19
CA TYR A 58 -12.92 50.56 52.55
C TYR A 58 -13.63 49.21 52.72
N PRO A 59 -13.74 48.39 51.66
CA PRO A 59 -14.38 47.07 51.77
C PRO A 59 -13.49 46.09 52.55
N SER A 60 -14.09 45.31 53.46
CA SER A 60 -13.40 44.31 54.29
C SER A 60 -13.07 43.00 53.57
N ALA A 61 -13.70 42.70 52.43
CA ALA A 61 -13.42 41.52 51.60
C ALA A 61 -13.85 41.70 50.14
N ARG A 62 -13.26 40.92 49.22
CA ARG A 62 -13.60 40.89 47.80
C ARG A 62 -14.92 40.13 47.60
N LYS A 63 -16.06 40.82 47.43
CA LYS A 63 -17.32 40.17 47.03
C LYS A 63 -17.15 39.50 45.65
N LYS A 64 -17.46 38.20 45.55
CA LYS A 64 -17.52 37.44 44.29
C LYS A 64 -18.58 38.06 43.37
N PRO A 65 -18.35 38.15 42.04
CA PRO A 65 -19.32 38.72 41.13
C PRO A 65 -20.55 37.80 41.03
N VAL A 66 -21.73 38.35 41.30
CA VAL A 66 -23.02 37.70 41.00
C VAL A 66 -23.23 37.81 39.50
N ILE A 67 -23.21 36.65 38.82
CA ILE A 67 -23.43 36.57 37.37
C ILE A 67 -24.91 36.88 37.08
N ASN A 68 -25.13 37.90 36.25
CA ASN A 68 -26.46 38.35 35.83
C ASN A 68 -27.21 37.20 35.10
N PRO A 69 -28.43 36.80 35.53
CA PRO A 69 -29.11 35.63 34.98
C PRO A 69 -29.39 35.69 33.46
N ALA A 70 -29.43 36.89 32.88
CA ALA A 70 -29.63 37.11 31.43
C ALA A 70 -28.45 36.64 30.54
N MET A 71 -27.27 36.36 31.10
CA MET A 71 -26.10 35.93 30.33
C MET A 71 -25.95 34.41 30.21
N ARG A 72 -26.73 33.63 30.98
CA ARG A 72 -26.67 32.16 30.99
C ARG A 72 -27.00 31.49 29.64
N PRO A 73 -27.96 31.96 28.82
CA PRO A 73 -28.22 31.36 27.51
C PRO A 73 -27.05 31.59 26.54
N LYS A 74 -26.49 32.81 26.56
CA LYS A 74 -25.38 33.20 25.68
C LYS A 74 -24.08 32.47 26.04
N LEU A 75 -23.83 32.23 27.33
CA LEU A 75 -22.69 31.44 27.79
C LEU A 75 -22.83 29.96 27.39
N ARG A 76 -24.05 29.40 27.45
CA ARG A 76 -24.33 28.04 26.98
C ARG A 76 -24.12 27.91 25.47
N ASP A 77 -24.62 28.85 24.68
CA ASP A 77 -24.43 28.85 23.22
C ASP A 77 -22.94 28.92 22.84
N MET A 78 -22.18 29.80 23.52
CA MET A 78 -20.73 29.90 23.32
C MET A 78 -19.98 28.65 23.77
N GLN A 79 -20.35 28.05 24.90
CA GLN A 79 -19.78 26.78 25.37
C GLN A 79 -20.10 25.62 24.41
N THR A 80 -21.25 25.66 23.75
CA THR A 80 -21.65 24.66 22.75
C THR A 80 -20.80 24.83 21.48
N ARG A 81 -20.57 26.07 21.05
CA ARG A 81 -19.68 26.38 19.90
C ARG A 81 -18.21 26.07 20.18
N ILE A 82 -17.73 26.32 21.40
CA ILE A 82 -16.37 25.96 21.80
C ILE A 82 -16.21 24.44 21.80
N ARG A 83 -17.18 23.68 22.35
CA ARG A 83 -17.15 22.22 22.25
C ARG A 83 -17.22 21.70 20.82
N ASP A 84 -18.01 22.32 19.94
CA ASP A 84 -18.07 21.92 18.53
C ASP A 84 -16.74 22.22 17.80
N LEU A 85 -16.09 23.33 18.14
CA LEU A 85 -14.77 23.69 17.61
C LEU A 85 -13.64 22.82 18.18
N GLU A 86 -13.69 22.49 19.48
CA GLU A 86 -12.77 21.56 20.14
C GLU A 86 -12.92 20.15 19.55
N ALA A 87 -14.15 19.67 19.33
CA ALA A 87 -14.40 18.38 18.68
C ALA A 87 -13.89 18.34 17.22
N ARG A 88 -14.02 19.44 16.47
CA ARG A 88 -13.47 19.56 15.11
C ARG A 88 -11.94 19.60 15.11
N LEU A 89 -11.32 20.30 16.07
CA LEU A 89 -9.87 20.35 16.24
C LEU A 89 -9.29 19.01 16.71
N GLU A 90 -9.99 18.28 17.58
CA GLU A 90 -9.65 16.92 17.98
C GLU A 90 -9.74 15.97 16.79
N SER A 91 -10.76 16.11 15.92
CA SER A 91 -10.90 15.30 14.70
C SER A 91 -9.80 15.55 13.65
N GLN A 92 -9.15 16.71 13.68
CA GLN A 92 -8.05 17.06 12.77
C GLN A 92 -6.66 16.72 13.35
N ASN A 93 -6.51 16.65 14.68
CA ASN A 93 -5.21 16.46 15.35
C ASN A 93 -5.02 15.09 16.02
N SER A 94 -6.02 14.21 16.01
CA SER A 94 -5.86 12.82 16.44
C SER A 94 -5.04 12.01 15.42
N PRO A 95 -3.98 11.28 15.82
CA PRO A 95 -3.43 10.20 15.00
C PRO A 95 -4.54 9.16 14.75
N PRO A 96 -4.49 8.36 13.67
CA PRO A 96 -5.59 7.47 13.33
C PRO A 96 -5.85 6.48 14.49
N GLU A 97 -6.94 6.70 15.21
CA GLU A 97 -7.39 5.85 16.31
C GLU A 97 -7.86 4.50 15.76
N HIS A 98 -7.08 3.47 16.05
CA HIS A 98 -7.25 2.11 15.57
C HIS A 98 -8.32 1.26 16.29
N GLN A 99 -9.24 1.83 17.08
CA GLN A 99 -10.07 0.98 17.97
C GLN A 99 -11.59 1.19 18.01
N ALA A 100 -12.16 2.00 17.13
CA ALA A 100 -13.62 2.00 16.86
C ALA A 100 -14.00 1.60 15.42
N PHE A 101 -13.01 1.43 14.54
CA PHE A 101 -13.23 1.20 13.11
C PHE A 101 -13.66 -0.24 12.75
N GLY A 102 -13.28 -1.23 13.54
CA GLY A 102 -13.46 -2.64 13.18
C GLY A 102 -14.90 -3.12 13.21
N ALA A 103 -15.68 -2.78 14.24
CA ALA A 103 -17.01 -3.38 14.44
C ALA A 103 -18.05 -2.94 13.39
N GLU A 104 -18.05 -1.67 12.96
CA GLU A 104 -18.94 -1.17 11.89
C GLU A 104 -18.48 -1.60 10.48
N LEU A 105 -17.16 -1.70 10.23
CA LEU A 105 -16.64 -2.19 8.95
C LEU A 105 -16.86 -3.70 8.76
N ILE A 106 -16.71 -4.49 9.84
CA ILE A 106 -16.96 -5.94 9.82
C ILE A 106 -18.45 -6.23 9.53
N ASP A 107 -19.37 -5.43 10.08
CA ASP A 107 -20.82 -5.59 9.84
C ASP A 107 -21.24 -5.20 8.40
N THR A 108 -20.41 -4.44 7.69
CA THR A 108 -20.61 -4.07 6.27
C THR A 108 -19.82 -4.93 5.28
N GLY A 109 -19.05 -5.93 5.76
CA GLY A 109 -18.19 -6.77 4.93
C GLY A 109 -17.02 -6.03 4.27
N ARG A 110 -16.62 -4.87 4.80
CA ARG A 110 -15.51 -4.05 4.27
C ARG A 110 -14.27 -4.24 5.13
N PHE A 111 -13.11 -4.41 4.50
CA PHE A 111 -11.84 -4.57 5.20
C PHE A 111 -11.12 -3.23 5.46
N GLU A 112 -11.53 -2.16 4.76
CA GLU A 112 -10.93 -0.83 4.87
C GLU A 112 -11.88 0.29 4.40
N ARG A 113 -11.53 1.55 4.74
CA ARG A 113 -12.24 2.73 4.21
C ARG A 113 -11.76 3.03 2.79
N LEU A 114 -12.70 3.43 1.93
CA LEU A 114 -12.39 3.95 0.60
C LEU A 114 -11.53 5.23 0.70
N PRO A 115 -10.79 5.58 -0.37
CA PRO A 115 -10.12 6.87 -0.48
C PRO A 115 -11.08 8.05 -0.23
N PRO A 116 -10.54 9.25 0.07
CA PRO A 116 -11.36 10.45 0.22
C PRO A 116 -12.35 10.63 -0.96
N PRO A 117 -13.62 10.99 -0.71
CA PRO A 117 -14.66 11.03 -1.74
C PRO A 117 -14.30 11.86 -2.98
N ASN A 118 -13.55 12.95 -2.80
CA ASN A 118 -13.05 13.77 -3.91
C ASN A 118 -12.14 12.99 -4.87
N VAL A 119 -11.29 12.09 -4.34
CA VAL A 119 -10.42 11.24 -5.15
C VAL A 119 -11.26 10.19 -5.89
N VAL A 120 -12.26 9.60 -5.21
CA VAL A 120 -13.18 8.64 -5.82
C VAL A 120 -13.94 9.28 -6.98
N ASP A 121 -14.51 10.47 -6.77
CA ASP A 121 -15.28 11.21 -7.77
C ASP A 121 -14.41 11.58 -8.98
N GLU A 122 -13.19 12.07 -8.75
CA GLU A 122 -12.26 12.46 -9.81
C GLU A 122 -11.80 11.25 -10.65
N LEU A 123 -11.38 10.16 -10.01
CA LEU A 123 -10.95 8.95 -10.70
C LEU A 123 -12.09 8.27 -11.46
N THR A 124 -13.29 8.26 -10.89
CA THR A 124 -14.50 7.73 -11.54
C THR A 124 -14.83 8.57 -12.78
N THR A 125 -14.71 9.90 -12.68
CA THR A 125 -14.89 10.80 -13.82
C THR A 125 -13.86 10.55 -14.91
N ILE A 126 -12.58 10.36 -14.56
CA ILE A 126 -11.52 10.02 -15.51
C ILE A 126 -11.84 8.71 -16.25
N TYR A 127 -12.31 7.69 -15.53
CA TYR A 127 -12.72 6.42 -16.15
C TYR A 127 -13.83 6.63 -17.18
N PHE A 128 -14.93 7.30 -16.81
CA PHE A 128 -16.06 7.47 -17.73
C PHE A 128 -15.76 8.41 -18.90
N THR A 129 -14.89 9.41 -18.72
CA THR A 129 -14.52 10.36 -19.79
C THR A 129 -13.46 9.84 -20.74
N LYS A 130 -12.47 9.07 -20.25
CA LYS A 130 -11.30 8.66 -21.05
C LYS A 130 -11.28 7.18 -21.44
N LEU A 131 -11.90 6.30 -20.66
CA LEU A 131 -11.75 4.85 -20.81
C LEU A 131 -13.05 4.11 -21.14
N GLN A 132 -14.22 4.73 -20.96
CA GLN A 132 -15.52 4.11 -21.25
C GLN A 132 -15.64 3.67 -22.72
N SER A 133 -14.93 4.32 -23.64
CA SER A 133 -14.88 3.88 -25.03
C SER A 133 -14.33 2.45 -25.14
N ASP A 134 -13.33 2.05 -24.36
CA ASP A 134 -12.75 0.70 -24.46
C ASP A 134 -13.57 -0.36 -23.70
N SER A 135 -14.24 0.05 -22.62
CA SER A 135 -15.10 -0.80 -21.78
C SER A 135 -16.50 -0.18 -21.62
N PHE A 136 -17.29 -0.22 -22.68
CA PHE A 136 -18.60 0.45 -22.77
C PHE A 136 -19.74 -0.29 -22.02
N MET A 137 -19.45 -0.97 -20.92
CA MET A 137 -20.41 -1.86 -20.25
C MET A 137 -21.11 -1.27 -19.02
N ILE A 138 -20.69 -0.11 -18.50
CA ILE A 138 -21.22 0.47 -17.25
C ILE A 138 -21.89 1.79 -17.55
N HIS A 139 -23.11 2.01 -17.04
CA HIS A 139 -23.79 3.29 -17.16
C HIS A 139 -23.26 4.31 -16.13
N GLY A 140 -22.50 5.30 -16.58
CA GLY A 140 -21.78 6.26 -15.71
C GLY A 140 -22.65 6.97 -14.67
N GLU A 141 -23.75 7.61 -15.10
CA GLU A 141 -24.60 8.37 -14.16
C GLU A 141 -25.27 7.49 -13.10
N ARG A 142 -25.70 6.27 -13.48
CA ARG A 142 -26.29 5.30 -12.56
C ARG A 142 -25.26 4.78 -11.58
N TYR A 143 -24.06 4.48 -12.07
CA TYR A 143 -22.96 4.05 -11.23
C TYR A 143 -22.61 5.12 -10.19
N ILE A 144 -22.39 6.36 -10.62
CA ILE A 144 -22.09 7.48 -9.71
C ILE A 144 -23.23 7.68 -8.69
N ALA A 145 -24.50 7.66 -9.14
CA ALA A 145 -25.64 7.77 -8.23
C ALA A 145 -25.71 6.60 -7.22
N SER A 146 -25.27 5.40 -7.61
CA SER A 146 -25.25 4.23 -6.73
C SER A 146 -24.18 4.33 -5.63
N LEU A 147 -23.10 5.09 -5.82
CA LEU A 147 -22.06 5.28 -4.81
C LEU A 147 -22.57 6.03 -3.56
N TYR A 148 -23.60 6.86 -3.71
CA TYR A 148 -24.20 7.62 -2.61
C TYR A 148 -25.40 6.90 -1.96
N ARG A 149 -25.69 5.66 -2.36
CA ARG A 149 -26.71 4.83 -1.69
C ARG A 149 -26.18 4.22 -0.39
N PRO A 150 -27.06 3.75 0.52
CA PRO A 150 -26.66 2.93 1.67
C PRO A 150 -25.77 1.74 1.28
N THR A 151 -24.87 1.31 2.16
CA THR A 151 -23.76 0.37 1.89
C THR A 151 -24.17 -0.94 1.21
N HIS A 152 -25.31 -1.52 1.58
CA HIS A 152 -25.83 -2.77 0.99
C HIS A 152 -26.42 -2.61 -0.43
N MET A 153 -26.65 -1.37 -0.87
CA MET A 153 -27.12 -1.03 -2.23
C MET A 153 -26.00 -0.44 -3.10
N GLN A 154 -24.81 -0.20 -2.55
CA GLN A 154 -23.67 0.27 -3.33
C GLN A 154 -23.12 -0.86 -4.22
N PRO A 155 -22.41 -0.52 -5.31
CA PRO A 155 -21.68 -1.51 -6.08
C PRO A 155 -20.71 -2.30 -5.17
N PRO A 156 -20.44 -3.58 -5.48
CA PRO A 156 -19.48 -4.35 -4.71
C PRO A 156 -18.10 -3.69 -4.76
N MET A 157 -17.33 -3.84 -3.68
CA MET A 157 -16.05 -3.17 -3.50
C MET A 157 -15.05 -3.53 -4.62
N CYS A 158 -15.12 -4.77 -5.12
CA CYS A 158 -14.30 -5.20 -6.25
C CYS A 158 -14.50 -4.33 -7.50
N LEU A 159 -15.75 -4.00 -7.85
CA LEU A 159 -16.05 -3.14 -8.99
C LEU A 159 -15.62 -1.69 -8.74
N GLN A 160 -15.84 -1.19 -7.52
CA GLN A 160 -15.38 0.16 -7.15
C GLN A 160 -13.87 0.30 -7.32
N TYR A 161 -13.09 -0.61 -6.72
CA TYR A 161 -11.64 -0.57 -6.85
C TYR A 161 -11.15 -0.85 -8.27
N ALA A 162 -11.84 -1.68 -9.06
CA ALA A 162 -11.47 -1.91 -10.46
C ALA A 162 -11.62 -0.63 -11.30
N ILE A 163 -12.70 0.14 -11.09
CA ILE A 163 -12.90 1.45 -11.74
C ILE A 163 -11.86 2.47 -11.26
N LEU A 164 -11.56 2.50 -9.96
CA LEU A 164 -10.52 3.38 -9.41
C LEU A 164 -9.12 3.04 -9.95
N ALA A 165 -8.79 1.75 -10.08
CA ALA A 165 -7.53 1.30 -10.64
C ALA A 165 -7.38 1.73 -12.11
N ALA A 166 -8.45 1.56 -12.91
CA ALA A 166 -8.47 2.01 -14.29
C ALA A 166 -8.38 3.55 -14.40
N GLY A 167 -9.17 4.29 -13.62
CA GLY A 167 -9.13 5.76 -13.59
C GLY A 167 -7.77 6.30 -13.14
N ALA A 168 -7.18 5.70 -12.11
CA ALA A 168 -5.86 6.06 -11.60
C ALA A 168 -4.78 5.78 -12.64
N SER A 169 -4.85 4.64 -13.34
CA SER A 169 -3.87 4.33 -14.39
C SER A 169 -3.91 5.36 -15.51
N ALA A 170 -5.07 5.96 -15.82
CA ALA A 170 -5.24 7.02 -16.82
C ALA A 170 -4.98 8.45 -16.32
N SER A 171 -4.62 8.60 -15.03
CA SER A 171 -4.28 9.89 -14.42
C SER A 171 -2.77 10.06 -14.31
N GLN A 172 -2.28 11.26 -14.66
CA GLN A 172 -0.88 11.63 -14.41
C GLN A 172 -0.61 11.88 -12.92
N ILE A 173 -1.63 12.28 -12.15
CA ILE A 173 -1.50 12.61 -10.73
C ILE A 173 -1.58 11.34 -9.88
N TYR A 174 -2.55 10.47 -10.19
CA TYR A 174 -2.88 9.30 -9.38
C TYR A 174 -2.29 7.99 -9.91
N GLY A 175 -1.46 8.02 -10.97
CA GLY A 175 -0.89 6.81 -11.58
C GLY A 175 -0.21 5.86 -10.57
N HIS A 176 0.48 6.41 -9.57
CA HIS A 176 1.12 5.64 -8.50
C HIS A 176 0.15 4.84 -7.60
N MET A 177 -1.13 5.20 -7.57
CA MET A 177 -2.15 4.48 -6.78
C MET A 177 -2.82 3.33 -7.55
N ALA A 178 -2.60 3.25 -8.87
CA ALA A 178 -3.33 2.34 -9.74
C ALA A 178 -3.14 0.86 -9.36
N GLU A 179 -1.88 0.45 -9.10
CA GLU A 179 -1.57 -0.92 -8.70
C GLU A 179 -2.17 -1.26 -7.33
N ALA A 180 -2.13 -0.34 -6.37
CA ALA A 180 -2.73 -0.54 -5.05
C ALA A 180 -4.24 -0.79 -5.15
N PHE A 181 -4.96 0.02 -5.94
CA PHE A 181 -6.39 -0.20 -6.18
C PHE A 181 -6.67 -1.51 -6.91
N TYR A 182 -5.84 -1.90 -7.87
CA TYR A 182 -5.96 -3.19 -8.56
C TYR A 182 -5.81 -4.37 -7.58
N VAL A 183 -4.81 -4.35 -6.70
CA VAL A 183 -4.60 -5.41 -5.69
C VAL A 183 -5.82 -5.51 -4.78
N ARG A 184 -6.40 -4.37 -4.36
CA ARG A 184 -7.63 -4.35 -3.57
C ARG A 184 -8.81 -4.93 -4.34
N ALA A 185 -9.02 -4.53 -5.59
CA ALA A 185 -10.09 -5.07 -6.43
C ALA A 185 -10.03 -6.61 -6.49
N ARG A 186 -8.82 -7.17 -6.66
CA ARG A 186 -8.58 -8.60 -6.70
C ARG A 186 -8.87 -9.30 -5.36
N GLN A 187 -8.43 -8.71 -4.25
CA GLN A 187 -8.69 -9.24 -2.91
C GLN A 187 -10.20 -9.32 -2.62
N TYR A 188 -10.95 -8.26 -2.91
CA TYR A 188 -12.39 -8.24 -2.68
C TYR A 188 -13.12 -9.25 -3.56
N ILE A 189 -12.81 -9.33 -4.86
CA ILE A 189 -13.53 -10.27 -5.74
C ILE A 189 -13.24 -11.73 -5.39
N GLN A 190 -12.01 -12.05 -4.98
CA GLN A 190 -11.65 -13.40 -4.54
C GLN A 190 -12.31 -13.75 -3.20
N ALA A 191 -12.40 -12.78 -2.28
CA ALA A 191 -13.12 -12.97 -1.02
C ALA A 191 -14.63 -13.18 -1.26
N ASP A 192 -15.22 -12.45 -2.21
CA ASP A 192 -16.62 -12.62 -2.60
C ASP A 192 -16.87 -14.00 -3.24
N GLU A 193 -15.94 -14.52 -4.06
CA GLU A 193 -16.01 -15.87 -4.65
C GLU A 193 -16.00 -17.01 -3.61
N MET A 194 -15.45 -16.80 -2.41
CA MET A 194 -15.39 -17.81 -1.34
C MET A 194 -16.67 -17.87 -0.49
N LYS A 195 -17.64 -16.98 -0.72
CA LYS A 195 -18.94 -16.97 -0.02
C LYS A 195 -19.86 -18.08 -0.57
N SER A 196 -20.88 -18.49 0.19
CA SER A 196 -21.78 -19.60 -0.18
C SER A 196 -22.57 -19.34 -1.47
N ASP A 197 -22.73 -20.38 -2.32
CA ASP A 197 -23.32 -20.36 -3.67
C ASP A 197 -24.65 -19.59 -3.86
N SER A 198 -25.46 -19.41 -2.82
CA SER A 198 -26.78 -18.76 -2.92
C SER A 198 -26.75 -17.25 -2.76
N GLU A 199 -25.63 -16.65 -2.35
CA GLU A 199 -25.52 -15.21 -2.12
C GLU A 199 -24.28 -14.63 -2.82
N GLN A 200 -24.54 -13.79 -3.84
CA GLN A 200 -23.63 -12.73 -4.35
C GLN A 200 -22.67 -13.05 -5.52
N ILE A 201 -23.15 -13.69 -6.58
CA ILE A 201 -22.60 -13.47 -7.93
C ILE A 201 -23.53 -12.53 -8.70
N SER A 202 -23.01 -11.38 -9.15
CA SER A 202 -23.80 -10.34 -9.83
C SER A 202 -23.14 -9.86 -11.13
N LEU A 203 -23.89 -9.09 -11.93
CA LEU A 203 -23.36 -8.44 -13.13
C LEU A 203 -22.09 -7.63 -12.83
N ALA A 204 -22.05 -6.96 -11.68
CA ALA A 204 -20.91 -6.16 -11.23
C ALA A 204 -19.63 -6.97 -11.01
N HIS A 205 -19.73 -8.24 -10.61
CA HIS A 205 -18.55 -9.12 -10.48
C HIS A 205 -18.00 -9.50 -11.87
N CYS A 206 -18.87 -9.72 -12.84
CA CYS A 206 -18.47 -9.94 -14.23
C CYS A 206 -17.77 -8.70 -14.80
N GLN A 207 -18.35 -7.52 -14.61
CA GLN A 207 -17.76 -6.23 -15.01
C GLN A 207 -16.39 -6.01 -14.32
N ALA A 208 -16.27 -6.31 -13.03
CA ALA A 208 -15.02 -6.17 -12.29
C ALA A 208 -13.91 -7.07 -12.83
N TRP A 209 -14.20 -8.35 -13.11
CA TRP A 209 -13.20 -9.27 -13.70
C TRP A 209 -12.72 -8.82 -15.07
N VAL A 210 -13.58 -8.24 -15.90
CA VAL A 210 -13.20 -7.67 -17.19
C VAL A 210 -12.21 -6.51 -17.00
N LEU A 211 -12.53 -5.54 -16.13
CA LEU A 211 -11.65 -4.39 -15.85
C LEU A 211 -10.31 -4.82 -15.25
N ILE A 212 -10.33 -5.80 -14.34
CA ILE A 212 -9.14 -6.42 -13.75
C ILE A 212 -8.28 -7.08 -14.84
N GLY A 213 -8.89 -7.85 -15.74
CA GLY A 213 -8.19 -8.48 -16.87
C GLY A 213 -7.58 -7.47 -17.85
N HIS A 214 -8.27 -6.37 -18.15
CA HIS A 214 -7.72 -5.28 -18.97
C HIS A 214 -6.52 -4.60 -18.29
N PHE A 215 -6.63 -4.34 -16.98
CA PHE A 215 -5.52 -3.78 -16.21
C PHE A 215 -4.30 -4.70 -16.24
N GLU A 216 -4.49 -6.01 -16.07
CA GLU A 216 -3.40 -7.00 -16.13
C GLU A 216 -2.74 -7.07 -17.50
N ALA A 217 -3.54 -7.00 -18.57
CA ALA A 217 -3.02 -6.99 -19.94
C ALA A 217 -2.16 -5.74 -20.22
N GLN A 218 -2.54 -4.57 -19.69
CA GLN A 218 -1.75 -3.34 -19.79
C GLN A 218 -0.38 -3.46 -19.10
N HIS A 219 -0.26 -4.34 -18.09
CA HIS A 219 0.97 -4.59 -17.35
C HIS A 219 1.72 -5.84 -17.83
N LEU A 220 1.38 -6.39 -19.00
CA LEU A 220 2.00 -7.58 -19.59
C LEU A 220 1.78 -8.89 -18.83
N TRP A 221 0.85 -8.94 -17.88
CA TRP A 221 0.53 -10.15 -17.14
C TRP A 221 -0.46 -11.04 -17.91
N PHE A 222 -0.13 -11.43 -19.15
CA PHE A 222 -1.08 -12.10 -20.07
C PHE A 222 -1.69 -13.39 -19.54
N SER A 223 -0.90 -14.25 -18.89
CA SER A 223 -1.44 -15.49 -18.29
C SER A 223 -2.44 -15.17 -17.17
N ARG A 224 -2.15 -14.13 -16.37
CA ARG A 224 -3.04 -13.65 -15.32
C ARG A 224 -4.32 -13.06 -15.93
N ALA A 225 -4.17 -12.20 -16.94
CA ALA A 225 -5.26 -11.58 -17.68
C ALA A 225 -6.19 -12.64 -18.27
N SER A 226 -5.63 -13.66 -18.93
CA SER A 226 -6.37 -14.80 -19.47
C SER A 226 -7.20 -15.51 -18.40
N MET A 227 -6.62 -15.79 -17.23
CA MET A 227 -7.33 -16.42 -16.12
C MET A 227 -8.43 -15.52 -15.52
N SER A 228 -8.22 -14.21 -15.48
CA SER A 228 -9.21 -13.23 -15.01
C SER A 228 -10.39 -13.11 -16.01
N ILE A 229 -10.10 -13.09 -17.31
CA ILE A 229 -11.11 -13.06 -18.37
C ILE A 229 -11.88 -14.39 -18.45
N ALA A 230 -11.22 -15.54 -18.28
CA ALA A 230 -11.88 -16.84 -18.20
C ALA A 230 -12.92 -16.89 -17.07
N ARG A 231 -12.64 -16.27 -15.92
CA ARG A 231 -13.63 -16.10 -14.84
C ARG A 231 -14.78 -15.22 -15.27
N ALA A 232 -14.52 -14.07 -15.91
CA ALA A 232 -15.57 -13.21 -16.44
C ALA A 232 -16.50 -13.95 -17.43
N ILE A 233 -15.93 -14.75 -18.34
CA ILE A 233 -16.67 -15.58 -19.30
C ILE A 233 -17.54 -16.60 -18.58
N ARG A 234 -16.97 -17.31 -17.59
CA ARG A 234 -17.72 -18.30 -16.82
C ARG A 234 -18.87 -17.65 -16.05
N LEU A 235 -18.65 -16.49 -15.44
CA LEU A 235 -19.69 -15.72 -14.77
C LEU A 235 -20.77 -15.25 -15.76
N ALA A 236 -20.40 -14.76 -16.94
CA ALA A 236 -21.37 -14.36 -17.97
C ALA A 236 -22.26 -15.54 -18.42
N HIS A 237 -21.70 -16.75 -18.51
CA HIS A 237 -22.48 -17.96 -18.76
C HIS A 237 -23.40 -18.34 -17.59
N ILE A 238 -22.92 -18.29 -16.35
CA ILE A 238 -23.72 -18.56 -15.14
C ILE A 238 -24.88 -17.58 -15.01
N LEU A 239 -24.65 -16.30 -15.32
CA LEU A 239 -25.69 -15.26 -15.34
C LEU A 239 -26.61 -15.36 -16.58
N GLY A 240 -26.25 -16.21 -17.54
CA GLY A 240 -26.99 -16.46 -18.78
C GLY A 240 -26.99 -15.29 -19.76
N LEU A 241 -25.97 -14.41 -19.70
CA LEU A 241 -25.92 -13.21 -20.53
C LEU A 241 -25.77 -13.49 -22.04
N HIS A 242 -25.36 -14.69 -22.42
CA HIS A 242 -25.25 -15.16 -23.82
C HIS A 242 -26.60 -15.44 -24.49
N ARG A 243 -27.68 -15.50 -23.70
CA ARG A 243 -29.03 -15.86 -24.15
C ARG A 243 -30.12 -14.88 -23.71
N LEU A 244 -29.76 -13.60 -23.49
CA LEU A 244 -30.68 -12.56 -22.99
C LEU A 244 -31.92 -12.40 -23.87
N ASP A 245 -31.74 -12.42 -25.19
CA ASP A 245 -32.80 -12.20 -26.17
C ASP A 245 -33.39 -13.52 -26.73
N GLY A 246 -33.03 -14.65 -26.11
CA GLY A 246 -33.38 -15.99 -26.55
C GLY A 246 -34.76 -16.49 -26.07
N LYS A 247 -35.25 -17.58 -26.67
CA LYS A 247 -36.54 -18.21 -26.28
C LYS A 247 -36.55 -18.73 -24.83
N ASN A 248 -35.38 -19.04 -24.29
CA ASN A 248 -35.19 -19.56 -22.92
C ASN A 248 -34.71 -18.48 -21.93
N ALA A 249 -34.96 -17.19 -22.21
CA ALA A 249 -34.61 -16.10 -21.30
C ALA A 249 -35.33 -16.18 -19.93
N ALA A 250 -36.42 -16.96 -19.83
CA ALA A 250 -37.23 -17.14 -18.63
C ALA A 250 -36.58 -17.98 -17.49
N GLY A 251 -35.29 -18.29 -17.57
CA GLY A 251 -34.56 -19.10 -16.58
C GLY A 251 -33.14 -18.60 -16.32
N LEU A 252 -32.92 -17.28 -16.37
CA LEU A 252 -31.66 -16.66 -16.00
C LEU A 252 -31.50 -16.67 -14.46
N THR A 253 -30.26 -16.77 -14.00
CA THR A 253 -29.91 -16.58 -12.58
C THR A 253 -30.23 -15.15 -12.11
N LEU A 254 -30.29 -14.21 -13.05
CA LEU A 254 -30.68 -12.83 -12.80
C LEU A 254 -32.20 -12.64 -12.84
N PRO A 255 -32.77 -11.78 -11.97
CA PRO A 255 -34.17 -11.38 -12.07
C PRO A 255 -34.43 -10.63 -13.40
N PRO A 256 -35.70 -10.49 -13.81
CA PRO A 256 -36.06 -9.62 -14.93
C PRO A 256 -35.45 -8.23 -14.77
N ALA A 257 -34.97 -7.64 -15.86
CA ALA A 257 -34.44 -6.27 -15.83
C ALA A 257 -35.56 -5.27 -15.48
N LEU A 258 -35.23 -4.28 -14.67
CA LEU A 258 -36.18 -3.24 -14.23
C LEU A 258 -36.54 -2.29 -15.35
N ASP A 259 -35.58 -2.01 -16.23
CA ASP A 259 -35.72 -1.10 -17.35
C ASP A 259 -34.77 -1.45 -18.50
N PHE A 260 -34.96 -0.76 -19.62
CA PHE A 260 -34.13 -0.89 -20.82
C PHE A 260 -32.64 -0.70 -20.51
N THR A 261 -32.29 0.26 -19.65
CA THR A 261 -30.90 0.59 -19.35
C THR A 261 -30.19 -0.54 -18.61
N GLU A 262 -30.87 -1.17 -17.64
CA GLU A 262 -30.32 -2.36 -16.97
C GLU A 262 -30.19 -3.55 -17.93
N GLU A 263 -31.18 -3.77 -18.80
CA GLU A 263 -31.11 -4.82 -19.83
C GLU A 263 -29.95 -4.59 -20.80
N GLU A 264 -29.76 -3.34 -21.24
CA GLU A 264 -28.67 -2.94 -22.12
C GLU A 264 -27.31 -3.00 -21.42
N GLU A 265 -27.23 -2.73 -20.12
CA GLU A 265 -26.01 -2.90 -19.33
C GLU A 265 -25.58 -4.38 -19.28
N ARG A 266 -26.55 -5.30 -19.10
CA ARG A 266 -26.33 -6.75 -19.20
C ARG A 266 -25.84 -7.16 -20.59
N ARG A 267 -26.47 -6.63 -21.65
CA ARG A 267 -26.11 -6.88 -23.06
C ARG A 267 -24.70 -6.38 -23.38
N LYS A 268 -24.37 -5.14 -23.02
CA LYS A 268 -23.04 -4.55 -23.24
C LYS A 268 -21.96 -5.27 -22.44
N THR A 269 -22.23 -5.66 -21.20
CA THR A 269 -21.29 -6.48 -20.39
C THR A 269 -20.97 -7.79 -21.11
N PHE A 270 -21.96 -8.51 -21.62
CA PHE A 270 -21.74 -9.72 -22.41
C PHE A 270 -20.84 -9.49 -23.64
N TRP A 271 -21.14 -8.45 -24.42
CA TRP A 271 -20.36 -8.17 -25.62
C TRP A 271 -18.94 -7.69 -25.33
N VAL A 272 -18.70 -6.97 -24.24
CA VAL A 272 -17.34 -6.62 -23.81
C VAL A 272 -16.58 -7.87 -23.37
N VAL A 273 -17.22 -8.81 -22.67
CA VAL A 273 -16.63 -10.13 -22.36
C VAL A 273 -16.28 -10.88 -23.67
N PHE A 274 -17.21 -10.90 -24.63
CA PHE A 274 -17.03 -11.52 -25.95
C PHE A 274 -15.85 -10.95 -26.75
N THR A 275 -15.73 -9.63 -26.81
CA THR A 275 -14.61 -8.99 -27.51
C THR A 275 -13.30 -9.22 -26.75
N THR A 276 -13.33 -9.23 -25.42
CA THR A 276 -12.12 -9.42 -24.62
C THR A 276 -11.57 -10.84 -24.76
N ASP A 277 -12.42 -11.88 -24.76
CA ASP A 277 -12.02 -13.27 -25.06
C ASP A 277 -11.25 -13.39 -26.38
N ARG A 278 -11.76 -12.74 -27.43
CA ARG A 278 -11.15 -12.71 -28.76
C ARG A 278 -9.83 -11.97 -28.80
N ILE A 279 -9.77 -10.82 -28.15
CA ILE A 279 -8.54 -10.03 -28.06
C ILE A 279 -7.48 -10.82 -27.31
N THR A 280 -7.81 -11.38 -26.14
CA THR A 280 -6.91 -12.18 -25.32
C THR A 280 -6.46 -13.46 -26.06
N SER A 281 -7.36 -14.10 -26.81
CA SER A 281 -7.04 -15.23 -27.68
C SER A 281 -6.03 -14.84 -28.76
N SER A 282 -6.30 -13.75 -29.50
CA SER A 282 -5.42 -13.28 -30.57
C SER A 282 -4.06 -12.79 -30.06
N THR A 283 -4.00 -12.17 -28.88
CA THR A 283 -2.72 -11.69 -28.33
C THR A 283 -1.96 -12.79 -27.58
N GLY A 284 -2.67 -13.68 -26.88
CA GLY A 284 -2.08 -14.70 -26.01
C GLY A 284 -1.83 -16.05 -26.68
N GLY A 285 -2.43 -16.29 -27.85
CA GLY A 285 -2.29 -17.53 -28.61
C GLY A 285 -3.11 -18.70 -28.07
N TRP A 286 -4.07 -18.43 -27.19
CA TRP A 286 -4.98 -19.42 -26.61
C TRP A 286 -6.27 -19.52 -27.43
N PRO A 287 -6.98 -20.66 -27.44
CA PRO A 287 -8.28 -20.75 -28.09
C PRO A 287 -9.31 -19.85 -27.41
N THR A 288 -10.29 -19.37 -28.18
CA THR A 288 -11.45 -18.66 -27.63
C THR A 288 -12.32 -19.61 -26.79
N MET A 289 -12.91 -19.09 -25.71
CA MET A 289 -13.77 -19.89 -24.83
C MET A 289 -15.26 -19.78 -25.17
N MET A 290 -15.66 -18.78 -25.97
CA MET A 290 -17.04 -18.58 -26.39
C MET A 290 -17.28 -18.94 -27.84
N ASP A 291 -18.11 -19.96 -28.06
CA ASP A 291 -18.66 -20.26 -29.38
C ASP A 291 -19.71 -19.22 -29.78
N TRP A 292 -19.37 -18.43 -30.80
CA TRP A 292 -20.24 -17.35 -31.29
C TRP A 292 -21.54 -17.87 -31.88
N ARG A 293 -21.59 -19.12 -32.37
CA ARG A 293 -22.76 -19.72 -33.01
C ARG A 293 -23.88 -20.00 -32.01
N SER A 294 -23.53 -20.16 -30.73
CA SER A 294 -24.46 -20.44 -29.63
C SER A 294 -25.12 -19.18 -29.05
N ILE A 295 -24.65 -17.99 -29.42
CA ILE A 295 -25.08 -16.70 -28.86
C ILE A 295 -26.46 -16.32 -29.39
N GLN A 296 -27.41 -16.05 -28.49
CA GLN A 296 -28.75 -15.57 -28.82
C GLN A 296 -28.96 -14.10 -28.47
N THR A 297 -28.07 -13.52 -27.66
CA THR A 297 -28.07 -12.09 -27.32
C THR A 297 -27.82 -11.23 -28.57
N ARG A 298 -28.63 -10.18 -28.75
CA ARG A 298 -28.53 -9.20 -29.83
C ARG A 298 -27.35 -8.26 -29.60
N LEU A 299 -26.81 -7.68 -30.66
CA LEU A 299 -25.69 -6.74 -30.64
C LEU A 299 -26.00 -5.48 -29.79
N PRO A 300 -24.98 -4.84 -29.22
CA PRO A 300 -25.18 -3.68 -28.34
C PRO A 300 -25.65 -2.44 -29.13
N THR A 301 -26.44 -1.59 -28.49
CA THR A 301 -26.86 -0.29 -29.01
C THR A 301 -25.71 0.72 -28.98
N SER A 302 -25.91 1.92 -29.53
CA SER A 302 -24.92 3.00 -29.46
C SER A 302 -24.69 3.45 -28.01
N ILE A 303 -23.56 4.11 -27.76
CA ILE A 303 -23.27 4.69 -26.44
C ILE A 303 -24.30 5.79 -26.13
N ASP A 304 -24.70 6.59 -27.11
CA ASP A 304 -25.68 7.67 -26.92
C ASP A 304 -27.07 7.14 -26.54
N ALA A 305 -27.53 6.05 -27.18
CA ALA A 305 -28.80 5.41 -26.83
C ALA A 305 -28.78 4.85 -25.40
N PHE A 306 -27.62 4.28 -25.01
CA PHE A 306 -27.42 3.76 -23.67
C PHE A 306 -27.42 4.85 -22.60
N LEU A 307 -26.69 5.94 -22.81
CA LEU A 307 -26.62 7.08 -21.87
C LEU A 307 -27.94 7.85 -21.80
N SER A 308 -28.66 7.97 -22.92
CA SER A 308 -30.00 8.60 -22.96
C SER A 308 -31.13 7.68 -22.50
N SER A 309 -30.84 6.41 -22.18
CA SER A 309 -31.83 5.39 -21.83
C SER A 309 -32.93 5.23 -22.91
N THR A 310 -32.57 5.38 -24.19
CA THR A 310 -33.50 5.29 -25.32
C THR A 310 -33.54 3.86 -25.87
N PRO A 311 -34.70 3.16 -25.83
CA PRO A 311 -34.80 1.80 -26.34
C PRO A 311 -34.55 1.72 -27.84
N VAL A 312 -33.57 0.93 -28.25
CA VAL A 312 -33.24 0.67 -29.66
C VAL A 312 -33.19 -0.83 -29.90
N ALA A 313 -33.96 -1.30 -30.88
CA ALA A 313 -33.92 -2.69 -31.31
C ALA A 313 -32.68 -2.95 -32.17
N THR A 314 -31.95 -4.01 -31.86
CA THR A 314 -30.73 -4.41 -32.58
C THR A 314 -30.88 -5.81 -33.17
N ILE A 315 -29.89 -6.23 -33.95
CA ILE A 315 -29.84 -7.54 -34.61
C ILE A 315 -28.83 -8.47 -33.93
N THR A 316 -28.85 -9.76 -34.25
CA THR A 316 -27.83 -10.72 -33.78
C THR A 316 -26.53 -10.60 -34.59
N LEU A 317 -25.41 -11.07 -34.01
CA LEU A 317 -24.13 -11.14 -34.72
C LEU A 317 -24.23 -11.94 -36.03
N LYS A 318 -24.98 -13.06 -36.02
CA LYS A 318 -25.20 -13.88 -37.23
C LYS A 318 -25.89 -13.09 -38.35
N GLN A 319 -26.86 -12.24 -38.01
CA GLN A 319 -27.52 -11.38 -38.99
C GLN A 319 -26.58 -10.29 -39.50
N ALA A 320 -25.81 -9.65 -38.61
CA ALA A 320 -24.83 -8.63 -38.97
C ALA A 320 -23.78 -9.14 -39.97
N LEU A 321 -23.26 -10.35 -39.78
CA LEU A 321 -22.30 -10.97 -40.69
C LEU A 321 -22.88 -11.24 -42.09
N GLY A 322 -24.20 -11.50 -42.18
CA GLY A 322 -24.87 -11.76 -43.46
C GLY A 322 -25.27 -10.51 -44.24
N GLN A 323 -25.66 -9.43 -43.54
CA GLN A 323 -26.17 -8.22 -44.19
C GLN A 323 -25.18 -7.05 -44.25
N GLY A 324 -24.09 -7.07 -43.47
CA GLY A 324 -23.11 -5.97 -43.42
C GLY A 324 -23.39 -4.95 -42.31
N MET A 325 -22.60 -3.88 -42.27
CA MET A 325 -22.51 -2.94 -41.13
C MET A 325 -23.24 -1.59 -41.30
N TYR A 326 -23.95 -1.34 -42.41
CA TYR A 326 -24.45 -0.01 -42.79
C TYR A 326 -25.38 0.67 -41.76
N GLU A 327 -26.11 -0.12 -40.97
CA GLU A 327 -27.07 0.35 -39.95
C GLU A 327 -26.67 -0.04 -38.53
N LEU A 328 -25.44 -0.53 -38.35
CA LEU A 328 -24.97 -0.94 -37.04
C LEU A 328 -24.52 0.23 -36.18
N SER A 329 -24.76 0.12 -34.87
CA SER A 329 -24.20 1.05 -33.90
C SER A 329 -22.67 0.95 -33.85
N THR A 330 -21.99 2.00 -33.39
CA THR A 330 -20.54 1.99 -33.16
C THR A 330 -20.09 0.81 -32.27
N SER A 331 -20.84 0.49 -31.22
CA SER A 331 -20.55 -0.65 -30.34
C SER A 331 -20.73 -1.99 -31.07
N ALA A 332 -21.73 -2.10 -31.95
CA ALA A 332 -21.96 -3.29 -32.75
C ALA A 332 -20.89 -3.50 -33.83
N CYS A 333 -20.47 -2.44 -34.54
CA CYS A 333 -19.36 -2.49 -35.49
C CYS A 333 -18.06 -2.98 -34.85
N ARG A 334 -17.77 -2.55 -33.62
CA ARG A 334 -16.61 -3.05 -32.86
C ARG A 334 -16.66 -4.55 -32.60
N VAL A 335 -17.83 -5.08 -32.23
CA VAL A 335 -18.00 -6.52 -32.03
C VAL A 335 -17.71 -7.29 -33.33
N VAL A 336 -18.24 -6.81 -34.45
CA VAL A 336 -18.03 -7.42 -35.77
C VAL A 336 -16.56 -7.36 -36.16
N ALA A 337 -15.90 -6.20 -36.03
CA ALA A 337 -14.49 -6.02 -36.36
C ALA A 337 -13.56 -6.92 -35.53
N VAL A 338 -13.75 -6.98 -34.20
CA VAL A 338 -12.98 -7.86 -33.31
C VAL A 338 -13.21 -9.34 -33.66
N HIS A 339 -14.44 -9.72 -34.01
CA HIS A 339 -14.74 -11.08 -34.41
C HIS A 339 -14.04 -11.46 -35.72
N LEU A 340 -14.15 -10.62 -36.76
CA LEU A 340 -13.48 -10.85 -38.04
C LEU A 340 -11.96 -10.91 -37.87
N PHE A 341 -11.39 -10.01 -37.08
CA PHE A 341 -9.97 -10.04 -36.73
C PHE A 341 -9.55 -11.36 -36.07
N ASN A 342 -10.33 -11.86 -35.11
CA ASN A 342 -10.01 -13.12 -34.44
C ASN A 342 -10.15 -14.33 -35.38
N GLU A 343 -11.17 -14.39 -36.24
CA GLU A 343 -11.31 -15.47 -37.23
C GLU A 343 -10.14 -15.48 -38.22
N CYS A 344 -9.76 -14.30 -38.71
CA CYS A 344 -8.59 -14.08 -39.56
C CYS A 344 -7.29 -14.54 -38.89
N PHE A 345 -7.11 -14.19 -37.62
CA PHE A 345 -5.95 -14.58 -36.83
C PHE A 345 -5.91 -16.09 -36.56
N ASN A 346 -7.05 -16.70 -36.23
CA ASN A 346 -7.13 -18.15 -36.00
C ASN A 346 -6.87 -18.94 -37.29
N PHE A 347 -7.39 -18.47 -38.42
CA PHE A 347 -7.06 -19.06 -39.73
C PHE A 347 -5.56 -19.01 -40.01
N SER A 348 -4.92 -17.87 -39.73
CA SER A 348 -3.48 -17.70 -39.88
C SER A 348 -2.67 -18.71 -39.06
N ARG A 349 -3.18 -19.15 -37.89
CA ARG A 349 -2.52 -20.10 -36.98
C ARG A 349 -2.75 -21.57 -37.27
N ALA A 350 -3.78 -21.94 -38.04
CA ALA A 350 -4.09 -23.34 -38.29
C ALA A 350 -2.94 -24.00 -39.08
N SER A 351 -2.42 -25.14 -38.59
CA SER A 351 -1.33 -25.90 -39.23
C SER A 351 -1.85 -26.70 -40.44
N GLU A 352 -0.93 -27.10 -41.33
CA GLU A 352 -1.24 -27.89 -42.55
C GLU A 352 -1.78 -29.32 -42.26
N GLU A 353 -1.90 -29.76 -41.00
CA GLU A 353 -2.26 -31.14 -40.63
C GLU A 353 -3.77 -31.47 -40.77
N ASP A 354 -4.64 -30.46 -40.95
CA ASP A 354 -6.08 -30.67 -41.17
C ASP A 354 -6.36 -31.01 -42.67
N GLU A 355 -6.15 -32.28 -43.07
CA GLU A 355 -6.36 -32.80 -44.44
C GLU A 355 -7.76 -32.52 -45.04
N ASP A 356 -8.75 -32.16 -44.22
CA ASP A 356 -10.17 -32.06 -44.59
C ASP A 356 -10.65 -30.64 -45.00
N ASN A 357 -9.83 -29.59 -44.85
CA ASN A 357 -10.29 -28.21 -45.07
C ASN A 357 -9.77 -27.62 -46.39
N ASN A 358 -10.69 -27.17 -47.26
CA ASN A 358 -10.31 -26.41 -48.44
C ASN A 358 -9.90 -24.98 -48.01
N ASP A 359 -8.66 -24.85 -47.56
CA ASP A 359 -8.06 -23.62 -47.04
C ASP A 359 -8.31 -22.39 -47.92
N TRP A 360 -8.35 -22.57 -49.23
CA TRP A 360 -8.62 -21.52 -50.21
C TRP A 360 -10.05 -20.97 -50.14
N ASP A 361 -11.05 -21.84 -49.97
CA ASP A 361 -12.46 -21.44 -49.84
C ASP A 361 -12.66 -20.69 -48.52
N GLN A 362 -11.99 -21.12 -47.44
CA GLN A 362 -12.03 -20.43 -46.16
C GLN A 362 -11.33 -19.07 -46.19
N LEU A 363 -10.16 -18.98 -46.85
CA LEU A 363 -9.47 -17.71 -47.09
C LEU A 363 -10.35 -16.73 -47.85
N GLN A 364 -10.95 -17.17 -48.96
CA GLN A 364 -11.79 -16.32 -49.79
C GLN A 364 -13.00 -15.81 -49.01
N LYS A 365 -13.66 -16.67 -48.23
CA LYS A 365 -14.77 -16.28 -47.35
C LYS A 365 -14.38 -15.21 -46.33
N LEU A 366 -13.20 -15.35 -45.71
CA LEU A 366 -12.71 -14.37 -44.72
C LEU A 366 -12.33 -13.05 -45.38
N ASP A 367 -11.64 -13.10 -46.52
CA ASP A 367 -11.27 -11.91 -47.29
C ASP A 367 -12.51 -11.14 -47.78
N GLU A 368 -13.51 -11.85 -48.31
CA GLU A 368 -14.79 -11.27 -48.72
C GLU A 368 -15.53 -10.66 -47.51
N ALA A 369 -15.50 -11.31 -46.35
CA ALA A 369 -16.13 -10.80 -45.14
C ALA A 369 -15.47 -9.50 -44.64
N VAL A 370 -14.13 -9.42 -44.63
CA VAL A 370 -13.39 -8.20 -44.26
C VAL A 370 -13.60 -7.09 -45.29
N THR A 371 -13.59 -7.43 -46.58
CA THR A 371 -13.83 -6.46 -47.67
C THR A 371 -15.25 -5.90 -47.60
N ASN A 372 -16.24 -6.76 -47.37
CA ASN A 372 -17.63 -6.35 -47.16
C ASN A 372 -17.77 -5.49 -45.89
N ALA A 373 -17.01 -5.80 -44.83
CA ALA A 373 -16.98 -4.98 -43.62
C ALA A 373 -16.51 -3.56 -43.93
N PHE A 374 -15.42 -3.38 -44.68
CA PHE A 374 -14.98 -2.04 -45.11
C PHE A 374 -16.02 -1.34 -46.00
N ALA A 375 -16.59 -2.04 -46.97
CA ALA A 375 -17.57 -1.46 -47.90
C ALA A 375 -18.84 -0.97 -47.19
N THR A 376 -19.28 -1.70 -46.17
CA THR A 376 -20.52 -1.43 -45.42
C THR A 376 -20.29 -0.68 -44.12
N LEU A 377 -19.05 -0.27 -43.80
CA LEU A 377 -18.75 0.49 -42.58
C LEU A 377 -19.49 1.85 -42.62
N PRO A 378 -20.19 2.25 -41.53
CA PRO A 378 -20.85 3.55 -41.43
C PRO A 378 -19.90 4.73 -41.70
N LEU A 379 -20.42 5.80 -42.31
CA LEU A 379 -19.61 6.95 -42.77
C LEU A 379 -18.88 7.66 -41.62
N ASP A 380 -19.46 7.68 -40.43
CA ASP A 380 -18.91 8.25 -39.19
C ASP A 380 -17.82 7.39 -38.54
N LEU A 381 -17.57 6.19 -39.07
CA LEU A 381 -16.56 5.24 -38.58
C LEU A 381 -15.43 5.00 -39.59
N ARG A 382 -15.44 5.68 -40.74
CA ARG A 382 -14.38 5.58 -41.75
C ARG A 382 -13.21 6.49 -41.40
N CYS A 383 -11.99 5.97 -41.58
CA CYS A 383 -10.76 6.74 -41.51
C CYS A 383 -10.24 7.03 -42.93
N PRO A 384 -9.59 8.19 -43.16
CA PRO A 384 -9.10 9.16 -42.17
C PRO A 384 -10.11 10.24 -41.72
N GLU A 385 -11.31 10.30 -42.31
CA GLU A 385 -12.25 11.41 -42.09
C GLU A 385 -12.71 11.57 -40.63
N ASN A 386 -12.76 10.47 -39.86
CA ASN A 386 -13.23 10.46 -38.47
C ASN A 386 -12.15 10.03 -37.48
N ILE A 387 -10.89 10.45 -37.70
CA ILE A 387 -9.75 10.03 -36.89
C ILE A 387 -9.82 10.43 -35.41
N ASP A 388 -10.59 11.46 -35.09
CA ASP A 388 -10.81 11.91 -33.71
C ASP A 388 -11.65 10.91 -32.91
N ASN A 389 -12.48 10.11 -33.59
CA ASN A 389 -13.32 9.09 -32.96
C ASN A 389 -12.48 7.85 -32.60
N PRO A 390 -12.28 7.55 -31.30
CA PRO A 390 -11.47 6.40 -30.87
C PRO A 390 -12.01 5.06 -31.39
N ALA A 391 -13.33 4.97 -31.59
CA ALA A 391 -13.95 3.76 -32.13
C ALA A 391 -13.65 3.55 -33.61
N ALA A 392 -13.69 4.61 -34.41
CA ALA A 392 -13.35 4.56 -35.82
C ALA A 392 -11.90 4.08 -36.01
N VAL A 393 -10.96 4.69 -35.28
CA VAL A 393 -9.55 4.30 -35.29
C VAL A 393 -9.38 2.81 -34.96
N LEU A 394 -9.97 2.34 -33.86
CA LEU A 394 -9.81 0.95 -33.44
C LEU A 394 -10.41 -0.05 -34.44
N ILE A 395 -11.59 0.23 -34.99
CA ILE A 395 -12.24 -0.64 -36.00
C ILE A 395 -11.38 -0.74 -37.26
N ASN A 396 -10.93 0.39 -37.81
CA ASN A 396 -10.13 0.40 -39.03
C ASN A 396 -8.79 -0.31 -38.82
N LEU A 397 -8.10 -0.06 -37.69
CA LEU A 397 -6.85 -0.74 -37.36
C LEU A 397 -7.06 -2.26 -37.24
N GLN A 398 -8.15 -2.72 -36.61
CA GLN A 398 -8.46 -4.16 -36.49
C GLN A 398 -8.72 -4.81 -37.85
N LEU A 399 -9.53 -4.20 -38.71
CA LEU A 399 -9.84 -4.75 -40.04
C LEU A 399 -8.62 -4.79 -40.95
N HIS A 400 -7.78 -3.74 -40.96
CA HIS A 400 -6.53 -3.76 -41.73
C HIS A 400 -5.54 -4.78 -41.18
N THR A 401 -5.42 -4.90 -39.85
CA THR A 401 -4.56 -5.92 -39.23
C THR A 401 -5.04 -7.33 -39.58
N ALA A 402 -6.36 -7.55 -39.59
CA ALA A 402 -6.96 -8.83 -39.99
C ALA A 402 -6.55 -9.22 -41.42
N LEU A 403 -6.62 -8.26 -42.36
CA LEU A 403 -6.25 -8.47 -43.75
C LEU A 403 -4.75 -8.81 -43.90
N ILE A 404 -3.88 -8.13 -43.15
CA ILE A 404 -2.44 -8.43 -43.17
C ILE A 404 -2.18 -9.84 -42.63
N CYS A 405 -2.82 -10.23 -41.52
CA CYS A 405 -2.64 -11.56 -40.91
C CYS A 405 -3.03 -12.70 -41.87
N ILE A 406 -4.23 -12.66 -42.48
CA ILE A 406 -4.68 -13.75 -43.38
C ILE A 406 -3.84 -13.87 -44.63
N HIS A 407 -3.35 -12.76 -45.17
CA HIS A 407 -2.56 -12.79 -46.40
C HIS A 407 -1.12 -13.23 -46.15
N ARG A 408 -0.53 -12.85 -45.00
CA ARG A 408 0.81 -13.35 -44.62
C ARG A 408 0.82 -14.86 -44.42
N SER A 409 -0.21 -15.45 -43.81
CA SER A 409 -0.27 -16.91 -43.63
C SER A 409 -0.35 -17.69 -44.94
N VAL A 410 -0.89 -17.09 -46.00
CA VAL A 410 -0.95 -17.74 -47.32
C VAL A 410 0.44 -17.77 -47.96
N THR A 411 1.25 -16.72 -47.77
CA THR A 411 2.61 -16.67 -48.31
C THR A 411 3.57 -17.69 -47.71
N THR A 412 3.25 -18.24 -46.54
CA THR A 412 4.05 -19.26 -45.86
C THR A 412 3.58 -20.69 -46.14
N ARG A 413 2.38 -20.90 -46.71
CA ARG A 413 1.82 -22.24 -47.01
C ARG A 413 2.37 -22.82 -48.30
N SER A 414 2.65 -24.13 -48.30
CA SER A 414 3.38 -24.83 -49.35
C SER A 414 2.65 -24.95 -50.72
N GLN A 415 1.35 -24.68 -50.77
CA GLN A 415 0.49 -24.84 -51.97
C GLN A 415 0.02 -23.53 -52.61
N MET A 416 0.72 -22.42 -52.42
CA MET A 416 0.34 -21.11 -52.98
C MET A 416 0.52 -21.02 -54.50
N ASP A 417 -0.52 -20.60 -55.23
CA ASP A 417 -0.36 -20.17 -56.62
C ASP A 417 0.43 -18.85 -56.68
N MET A 418 1.67 -18.93 -57.16
CA MET A 418 2.58 -17.79 -57.31
C MET A 418 2.03 -16.68 -58.21
N SER A 419 1.02 -16.96 -59.04
CA SER A 419 0.36 -15.95 -59.88
C SER A 419 -0.43 -14.92 -59.06
N LEU A 420 -0.90 -15.30 -57.86
CA LEU A 420 -1.71 -14.46 -56.97
C LEU A 420 -0.87 -13.59 -56.03
N LEU A 421 0.43 -13.90 -55.88
CA LEU A 421 1.33 -13.22 -54.94
C LEU A 421 1.43 -11.70 -55.17
N PRO A 422 1.49 -11.16 -56.42
CA PRO A 422 1.52 -9.72 -56.63
C PRO A 422 0.23 -9.01 -56.16
N HIS A 423 -0.93 -9.65 -56.37
CA HIS A 423 -2.21 -9.12 -55.94
C HIS A 423 -2.30 -9.08 -54.41
N ILE A 424 -1.88 -10.17 -53.75
CA ILE A 424 -1.85 -10.29 -52.29
C ILE A 424 -0.90 -9.25 -51.69
N ASN A 425 0.32 -9.12 -52.21
CA ASN A 425 1.27 -8.11 -51.76
C ASN A 425 0.75 -6.68 -51.92
N SER A 426 0.04 -6.37 -53.01
CA SER A 426 -0.59 -5.06 -53.21
C SER A 426 -1.64 -4.78 -52.13
N ARG A 427 -2.48 -5.75 -51.78
CA ARG A 427 -3.52 -5.59 -50.75
C ARG A 427 -2.96 -5.43 -49.35
N VAL A 428 -1.91 -6.19 -49.01
CA VAL A 428 -1.21 -6.08 -47.73
C VAL A 428 -0.51 -4.72 -47.63
N MET A 429 0.15 -4.27 -48.71
CA MET A 429 0.78 -2.95 -48.78
C MET A 429 -0.24 -1.83 -48.55
N GLU A 430 -1.40 -1.88 -49.21
CA GLU A 430 -2.47 -0.90 -49.01
C GLU A 430 -2.92 -0.86 -47.53
N SER A 431 -3.15 -2.02 -46.92
CA SER A 431 -3.54 -2.09 -45.50
C SER A 431 -2.46 -1.57 -44.55
N ALA A 432 -1.19 -1.87 -44.80
CA ALA A 432 -0.07 -1.38 -43.99
C ALA A 432 0.05 0.16 -44.09
N LEU A 433 -0.14 0.72 -45.29
CA LEU A 433 -0.18 2.18 -45.50
C LEU A 433 -1.35 2.83 -44.76
N GLN A 434 -2.55 2.22 -44.77
CA GLN A 434 -3.70 2.73 -44.04
C GLN A 434 -3.49 2.72 -42.52
N ILE A 435 -2.88 1.67 -41.97
CA ILE A 435 -2.50 1.62 -40.55
C ILE A 435 -1.53 2.76 -40.22
N MET A 436 -0.50 2.95 -41.02
CA MET A 436 0.48 4.02 -40.79
C MET A 436 -0.15 5.40 -40.86
N MET A 437 -0.96 5.68 -41.89
CA MET A 437 -1.65 6.95 -42.03
C MET A 437 -2.56 7.21 -40.82
N THR A 438 -3.29 6.18 -40.37
CA THR A 438 -4.14 6.28 -39.19
C THR A 438 -3.31 6.58 -37.94
N VAL A 439 -2.26 5.81 -37.66
CA VAL A 439 -1.41 6.01 -36.48
C VAL A 439 -0.70 7.37 -36.49
N ALA A 440 -0.28 7.86 -37.66
CA ALA A 440 0.40 9.14 -37.81
C ALA A 440 -0.52 10.36 -37.60
N LEU A 441 -1.82 10.23 -37.89
CA LEU A 441 -2.80 11.32 -37.79
C LEU A 441 -3.55 11.36 -36.45
N VAL A 442 -3.49 10.29 -35.65
CA VAL A 442 -4.18 10.21 -34.36
C VAL A 442 -3.60 11.18 -33.34
N SER A 443 -4.47 12.00 -32.74
CA SER A 443 -4.14 12.82 -31.57
C SER A 443 -4.06 11.96 -30.30
N ASP A 444 -3.24 12.37 -29.33
CA ASP A 444 -3.06 11.70 -28.03
C ASP A 444 -2.62 10.22 -28.11
N LEU A 445 -1.50 9.98 -28.80
CA LEU A 445 -0.87 8.65 -28.94
C LEU A 445 -0.75 7.89 -27.61
N SER A 446 -0.40 8.57 -26.51
CA SER A 446 -0.22 7.95 -25.18
C SER A 446 -1.49 7.33 -24.61
N ILE A 447 -2.67 7.91 -24.90
CA ILE A 447 -3.96 7.35 -24.48
C ILE A 447 -4.36 6.21 -25.41
N ARG A 448 -4.18 6.40 -26.72
CA ARG A 448 -4.64 5.45 -27.75
C ARG A 448 -3.87 4.12 -27.69
N PHE A 449 -2.56 4.18 -27.45
CA PHE A 449 -1.71 2.99 -27.34
C PHE A 449 -1.90 2.23 -26.01
N ARG A 450 -2.71 2.72 -25.07
CA ARG A 450 -3.14 1.92 -23.90
C ARG A 450 -3.96 0.71 -24.30
N ASN A 451 -4.64 0.77 -25.44
CA ASN A 451 -5.27 -0.39 -26.03
C ASN A 451 -4.17 -1.21 -26.74
N PRO A 452 -3.87 -2.44 -26.29
CA PRO A 452 -2.79 -3.25 -26.87
C PRO A 452 -2.95 -3.49 -28.37
N LEU A 453 -4.17 -3.44 -28.90
CA LEU A 453 -4.42 -3.65 -30.32
C LEU A 453 -3.86 -2.54 -31.21
N VAL A 454 -3.79 -1.30 -30.71
CA VAL A 454 -3.20 -0.19 -31.47
C VAL A 454 -1.70 -0.41 -31.63
N SER A 455 -1.03 -0.75 -30.53
CA SER A 455 0.39 -1.10 -30.52
C SER A 455 0.68 -2.33 -31.37
N PHE A 456 -0.20 -3.35 -31.33
CA PHE A 456 -0.07 -4.55 -32.15
C PHE A 456 -0.28 -4.28 -33.65
N ALA A 457 -1.30 -3.50 -34.04
CA ALA A 457 -1.51 -3.10 -35.42
C ALA A 457 -0.31 -2.33 -35.98
N THR A 458 0.24 -1.40 -35.18
CA THR A 458 1.44 -0.63 -35.51
C THR A 458 2.64 -1.57 -35.72
N PHE A 459 2.82 -2.54 -34.83
CA PHE A 459 3.86 -3.56 -34.92
C PHE A 459 3.73 -4.43 -36.19
N VAL A 460 2.52 -4.88 -36.52
CA VAL A 460 2.26 -5.71 -37.70
C VAL A 460 2.58 -4.96 -39.00
N ALA A 461 2.18 -3.69 -39.10
CA ALA A 461 2.50 -2.84 -40.24
C ALA A 461 4.01 -2.55 -40.34
N ALA A 462 4.67 -2.19 -39.23
CA ALA A 462 6.11 -1.96 -39.21
C ALA A 462 6.91 -3.22 -39.60
N SER A 463 6.50 -4.39 -39.07
CA SER A 463 7.13 -5.67 -39.42
C SER A 463 6.98 -5.99 -40.90
N PHE A 464 5.83 -5.69 -41.51
CA PHE A 464 5.63 -5.85 -42.95
C PHE A 464 6.55 -4.93 -43.76
N PHE A 465 6.64 -3.64 -43.42
CA PHE A 465 7.54 -2.70 -44.10
C PHE A 465 9.01 -3.11 -44.01
N LEU A 466 9.45 -3.63 -42.86
CA LEU A 466 10.79 -4.17 -42.71
C LEU A 466 11.04 -5.37 -43.62
N THR A 467 10.10 -6.33 -43.67
CA THR A 467 10.19 -7.49 -44.57
C THR A 467 10.21 -7.07 -46.04
N ASP A 468 9.31 -6.16 -46.45
CA ASP A 468 9.25 -5.62 -47.81
C ASP A 468 10.55 -4.92 -48.21
N PHE A 469 11.10 -4.05 -47.34
CA PHE A 469 12.39 -3.41 -47.58
C PHE A 469 13.53 -4.43 -47.70
N SER A 470 13.60 -5.42 -46.81
CA SER A 470 14.64 -6.45 -46.85
C SER A 470 14.60 -7.31 -48.12
N THR A 471 13.41 -7.49 -48.70
CA THR A 471 13.19 -8.35 -49.89
C THR A 471 13.34 -7.57 -51.19
N THR A 472 12.81 -6.33 -51.25
CA THR A 472 12.69 -5.55 -52.49
C THR A 472 13.68 -4.38 -52.58
N GLY A 473 14.25 -3.94 -51.46
CA GLY A 473 15.07 -2.73 -51.37
C GLY A 473 14.26 -1.42 -51.48
N ASN A 474 12.94 -1.46 -51.28
CA ASN A 474 12.07 -0.29 -51.40
C ASN A 474 12.32 0.76 -50.30
N ARG A 475 12.92 1.90 -50.66
CA ARG A 475 13.20 3.00 -49.72
C ARG A 475 11.95 3.60 -49.06
N GLN A 476 10.81 3.59 -49.74
CA GLN A 476 9.58 4.09 -49.13
C GLN A 476 9.18 3.20 -47.94
N SER A 477 9.37 1.89 -48.03
CA SER A 477 9.13 0.95 -46.93
C SER A 477 10.12 1.15 -45.77
N GLU A 478 11.36 1.53 -46.06
CA GLU A 478 12.36 1.93 -45.03
C GLU A 478 11.92 3.19 -44.27
N ASP A 479 11.50 4.23 -44.99
CA ASP A 479 11.02 5.49 -44.39
C ASP A 479 9.77 5.24 -43.52
N ASN A 480 8.83 4.45 -44.04
CA ASN A 480 7.60 4.04 -43.39
C ASN A 480 7.85 3.25 -42.10
N PHE A 481 8.75 2.27 -42.15
CA PHE A 481 9.19 1.52 -40.98
C PHE A 481 9.81 2.44 -39.93
N THR A 482 10.71 3.34 -40.34
CA THR A 482 11.40 4.27 -39.44
C THR A 482 10.40 5.21 -38.73
N ALA A 483 9.40 5.71 -39.45
CA ALA A 483 8.35 6.55 -38.88
C ALA A 483 7.53 5.81 -37.79
N LEU A 484 7.05 4.60 -38.09
CA LEU A 484 6.31 3.80 -37.11
C LEU A 484 7.17 3.40 -35.91
N MET A 485 8.45 3.10 -36.15
CA MET A 485 9.39 2.74 -35.10
C MET A 485 9.64 3.93 -34.16
N SER A 486 9.81 5.13 -34.69
CA SER A 486 9.92 6.36 -33.88
C SER A 486 8.69 6.58 -32.99
N ILE A 487 7.48 6.38 -33.53
CA ILE A 487 6.23 6.50 -32.77
C ILE A 487 6.19 5.45 -31.63
N MET A 488 6.51 4.20 -31.94
CA MET A 488 6.49 3.12 -30.95
C MET A 488 7.54 3.32 -29.84
N THR A 489 8.73 3.86 -30.18
CA THR A 489 9.75 4.21 -29.20
C THR A 489 9.29 5.33 -28.26
N GLU A 490 8.69 6.40 -28.81
CA GLU A 490 8.20 7.52 -28.00
C GLU A 490 7.07 7.10 -27.06
N VAL A 491 6.09 6.35 -27.58
CA VAL A 491 5.02 5.80 -26.75
C VAL A 491 5.57 4.81 -25.71
N GLY A 492 6.57 4.01 -26.10
CA GLY A 492 7.25 3.03 -25.24
C GLY A 492 7.81 3.60 -23.95
N LYS A 493 8.17 4.90 -23.92
CA LYS A 493 8.62 5.59 -22.70
C LYS A 493 7.59 5.58 -21.57
N THR A 494 6.30 5.47 -21.91
CA THR A 494 5.20 5.48 -20.93
C THR A 494 4.33 4.22 -20.96
N ASN A 495 4.48 3.38 -21.98
CA ASN A 495 3.67 2.18 -22.18
C ASN A 495 4.57 0.96 -22.42
N MET A 496 4.59 0.08 -21.43
CA MET A 496 5.45 -1.11 -21.43
C MET A 496 5.15 -2.07 -22.60
N PHE A 497 3.90 -2.13 -23.06
CA PHE A 497 3.50 -2.97 -24.19
C PHE A 497 3.99 -2.41 -25.54
N ALA A 498 3.92 -1.10 -25.74
CA ALA A 498 4.52 -0.47 -26.92
C ALA A 498 6.04 -0.62 -26.92
N ALA A 499 6.69 -0.46 -25.75
CA ALA A 499 8.12 -0.63 -25.57
C ALA A 499 8.58 -2.06 -25.92
N SER A 500 7.85 -3.09 -25.47
CA SER A 500 8.21 -4.48 -25.79
C SER A 500 8.15 -4.79 -27.28
N LEU A 501 7.12 -4.30 -27.96
CA LEU A 501 6.97 -4.49 -29.41
C LEU A 501 8.02 -3.69 -30.20
N ALA A 502 8.37 -2.50 -29.74
CA ALA A 502 9.46 -1.69 -30.28
C ALA A 502 10.81 -2.44 -30.20
N VAL A 503 11.13 -3.03 -29.05
CA VAL A 503 12.34 -3.86 -28.87
C VAL A 503 12.36 -5.03 -29.84
N ARG A 504 11.21 -5.69 -30.06
CA ARG A 504 11.10 -6.81 -31.02
C ARG A 504 11.39 -6.36 -32.46
N LEU A 505 10.85 -5.23 -32.90
CA LEU A 505 11.16 -4.69 -34.24
C LEU A 505 12.66 -4.41 -34.41
N VAL A 506 13.33 -3.92 -33.36
CA VAL A 506 14.77 -3.70 -33.38
C VAL A 506 15.56 -5.02 -33.47
N GLN A 507 15.09 -6.09 -32.81
CA GLN A 507 15.69 -7.41 -32.94
C GLN A 507 15.55 -7.96 -34.37
N ASN A 508 14.35 -7.84 -34.96
CA ASN A 508 14.10 -8.25 -36.33
C ASN A 508 15.00 -7.48 -37.31
N LEU A 509 15.16 -6.17 -37.12
CA LEU A 509 16.06 -5.34 -37.91
C LEU A 509 17.53 -5.78 -37.80
N LYS A 510 18.01 -6.15 -36.60
CA LYS A 510 19.36 -6.70 -36.40
C LYS A 510 19.56 -8.02 -37.16
N ALA A 511 18.55 -8.89 -37.18
CA ALA A 511 18.60 -10.15 -37.92
C ALA A 511 18.66 -9.92 -39.44
N SER A 512 18.07 -8.83 -39.93
CA SER A 512 18.11 -8.45 -41.35
C SER A 512 19.42 -7.80 -41.83
N ALA A 513 20.45 -7.67 -40.98
CA ALA A 513 21.79 -7.15 -41.31
C ALA A 513 21.86 -5.72 -41.89
N ILE A 514 20.84 -4.88 -41.62
CA ILE A 514 20.74 -3.49 -42.08
C ILE A 514 21.28 -2.52 -41.01
N ASP A 515 22.03 -1.50 -41.46
CA ASP A 515 22.83 -0.47 -40.77
C ASP A 515 22.78 -0.33 -39.22
N GLN A 516 23.94 -0.49 -38.57
CA GLN A 516 24.11 -0.53 -37.10
C GLN A 516 24.05 0.86 -36.41
N GLY A 517 24.20 1.96 -37.15
CA GLY A 517 24.31 3.31 -36.58
C GLY A 517 23.04 3.83 -35.90
N THR A 518 21.89 3.75 -36.58
CA THR A 518 20.58 4.20 -36.09
C THR A 518 20.02 3.31 -34.98
N ILE A 519 20.40 2.02 -35.00
CA ILE A 519 19.98 0.99 -34.03
C ILE A 519 20.55 1.28 -32.63
N GLY A 520 21.80 1.75 -32.54
CA GLY A 520 22.44 2.06 -31.27
C GLY A 520 21.78 3.21 -30.52
N THR A 521 21.30 4.23 -31.25
CA THR A 521 20.63 5.41 -30.66
C THR A 521 19.22 5.05 -30.17
N LEU A 522 18.45 4.29 -30.96
CA LEU A 522 17.10 3.85 -30.60
C LEU A 522 17.10 2.87 -29.40
N LEU A 523 18.10 1.99 -29.30
CA LEU A 523 18.24 1.09 -28.15
C LEU A 523 18.65 1.80 -26.87
N ALA A 524 19.44 2.89 -26.97
CA ALA A 524 19.84 3.68 -25.82
C ALA A 524 18.66 4.47 -25.23
N GLU A 525 17.68 4.88 -26.05
CA GLU A 525 16.49 5.60 -25.58
C GLU A 525 15.44 4.70 -24.89
N LEU A 526 15.44 3.39 -25.15
CA LEU A 526 14.42 2.44 -24.65
C LEU A 526 14.69 1.86 -23.24
N ASN A 527 15.75 2.32 -22.55
CA ASN A 527 16.09 1.99 -21.14
C ASN A 527 15.91 0.48 -20.78
N MET A 528 16.74 -0.38 -21.37
CA MET A 528 16.53 -1.83 -21.36
C MET A 528 16.89 -2.53 -20.04
N ASP A 529 15.85 -2.82 -19.25
CA ASP A 529 15.76 -3.98 -18.32
C ASP A 529 14.37 -4.68 -18.42
N ALA A 530 13.51 -4.26 -19.36
CA ALA A 530 12.15 -4.76 -19.47
C ALA A 530 12.10 -6.19 -20.04
N PRO A 531 11.32 -7.13 -19.45
CA PRO A 531 11.11 -8.44 -20.03
C PRO A 531 10.47 -8.30 -21.41
N ILE A 532 10.89 -9.13 -22.37
CA ILE A 532 10.37 -9.16 -23.74
C ILE A 532 9.18 -10.12 -23.77
N PRO A 533 7.93 -9.66 -23.71
CA PRO A 533 6.76 -10.50 -23.96
C PRO A 533 6.66 -10.85 -25.44
N GLY A 534 6.72 -12.15 -25.72
CA GLY A 534 6.24 -12.73 -26.95
C GLY A 534 7.28 -13.48 -27.77
N GLN A 535 6.87 -14.62 -28.32
CA GLN A 535 7.63 -15.40 -29.28
C GLN A 535 6.91 -15.39 -30.63
N GLU A 536 7.70 -15.33 -31.69
CA GLU A 536 7.21 -15.56 -33.05
C GLU A 536 7.17 -17.07 -33.27
N ASP A 537 6.02 -17.55 -33.68
CA ASP A 537 5.86 -18.92 -34.16
C ASP A 537 6.68 -19.06 -35.45
N GLU A 538 7.79 -19.81 -35.39
CA GLU A 538 8.73 -19.98 -36.50
C GLU A 538 8.07 -20.67 -37.72
N GLU A 539 6.97 -21.40 -37.52
CA GLU A 539 6.28 -22.13 -38.58
C GLU A 539 5.31 -21.23 -39.37
N ASN A 540 4.65 -20.29 -38.68
CA ASN A 540 3.58 -19.47 -39.26
C ASN A 540 3.91 -17.96 -39.32
N GLY A 541 5.03 -17.51 -38.75
CA GLY A 541 5.45 -16.10 -38.70
C GLY A 541 4.56 -15.22 -37.80
N ILE A 542 3.81 -15.83 -36.88
CA ILE A 542 2.84 -15.14 -36.02
C ILE A 542 3.46 -14.82 -34.68
N VAL A 543 3.43 -13.55 -34.28
CA VAL A 543 3.89 -13.13 -32.95
C VAL A 543 2.81 -13.36 -31.91
N VAL A 544 3.05 -14.33 -31.03
CA VAL A 544 2.26 -14.56 -29.82
C VAL A 544 2.89 -13.75 -28.70
N LEU A 545 2.12 -12.89 -28.02
CA LEU A 545 2.64 -11.93 -27.04
C LEU A 545 2.85 -12.55 -25.65
N CYS A 546 2.46 -13.80 -25.46
CA CYS A 546 2.72 -14.55 -24.23
C CYS A 546 4.15 -15.14 -24.29
N PRO A 547 4.95 -15.06 -23.22
CA PRO A 547 6.18 -15.84 -23.14
C PRO A 547 5.83 -17.34 -23.13
N VAL A 548 6.28 -18.09 -24.13
CA VAL A 548 6.38 -19.54 -24.03
C VAL A 548 7.50 -19.84 -23.02
N ALA A 549 7.34 -20.93 -22.26
CA ALA A 549 8.39 -21.43 -21.39
C ALA A 549 9.68 -21.65 -22.20
N GLY A 550 10.57 -20.66 -22.19
CA GLY A 550 11.96 -20.87 -22.54
C GLY A 550 12.50 -21.96 -21.63
N THR A 551 13.46 -22.74 -22.14
CA THR A 551 14.24 -23.63 -21.29
C THR A 551 14.67 -22.87 -20.02
N PRO A 552 14.70 -23.50 -18.84
CA PRO A 552 14.80 -22.82 -17.53
C PRO A 552 16.06 -21.95 -17.30
N GLU A 553 16.93 -21.78 -18.30
CA GLU A 553 18.22 -21.11 -18.18
C GLU A 553 18.28 -19.67 -18.70
N GLN A 554 17.29 -19.15 -19.45
CA GLN A 554 17.43 -17.77 -20.00
C GLN A 554 16.19 -16.87 -19.96
N VAL A 555 15.06 -17.34 -19.45
CA VAL A 555 13.99 -16.43 -19.04
C VAL A 555 14.17 -16.23 -17.54
N GLY A 556 14.52 -15.01 -17.14
CA GLY A 556 14.36 -14.53 -15.76
C GLY A 556 12.88 -14.50 -15.40
N LEU A 557 12.26 -15.68 -15.37
CA LEU A 557 10.93 -15.92 -14.86
C LEU A 557 11.05 -15.69 -13.36
N GLU A 558 10.37 -14.65 -12.94
CA GLU A 558 9.98 -14.44 -11.55
C GLU A 558 11.14 -14.15 -10.58
N GLN A 559 11.47 -12.85 -10.48
CA GLN A 559 11.33 -12.20 -9.18
C GLN A 559 9.84 -12.17 -8.75
N ALA A 560 9.15 -13.31 -8.80
CA ALA A 560 8.10 -13.55 -7.83
C ALA A 560 8.85 -13.57 -6.50
N PHE A 561 8.35 -12.78 -5.58
CA PHE A 561 8.84 -12.73 -4.23
C PHE A 561 8.75 -14.15 -3.65
N ASP A 562 9.84 -14.92 -3.71
CA ASP A 562 10.02 -16.20 -3.00
C ASP A 562 10.15 -15.87 -1.51
N PHE A 563 9.06 -15.36 -0.95
CA PHE A 563 8.93 -15.09 0.47
C PHE A 563 8.17 -16.22 1.08
N LYS A 564 8.85 -16.89 1.99
CA LYS A 564 8.27 -17.92 2.83
C LYS A 564 8.46 -17.44 4.26
N LEU A 565 7.39 -17.50 5.07
CA LEU A 565 7.49 -17.25 6.51
C LEU A 565 8.55 -18.16 7.14
N TYR A 566 8.67 -19.39 6.62
CA TYR A 566 9.76 -20.31 6.93
C TYR A 566 10.34 -20.93 5.65
N ARG A 567 11.67 -20.85 5.49
CA ARG A 567 12.39 -21.58 4.43
C ARG A 567 12.75 -23.03 4.81
N TYR A 568 12.45 -23.40 6.04
CA TYR A 568 12.64 -24.73 6.61
C TYR A 568 11.35 -25.14 7.35
N THR A 569 11.25 -26.40 7.73
CA THR A 569 10.18 -26.88 8.59
C THR A 569 10.64 -26.77 10.06
N PRO A 570 10.00 -25.96 10.93
CA PRO A 570 10.44 -25.81 12.31
C PRO A 570 10.55 -27.17 13.02
N SER A 571 11.66 -27.45 13.70
CA SER A 571 11.88 -28.73 14.36
C SER A 571 11.04 -28.84 15.63
N LEU A 572 10.06 -29.74 15.59
CA LEU A 572 9.19 -30.04 16.73
C LEU A 572 10.00 -30.48 17.98
N PRO A 573 10.98 -31.41 17.88
CA PRO A 573 11.81 -31.79 19.03
C PRO A 573 12.58 -30.61 19.64
N ALA A 574 13.19 -29.77 18.81
CA ALA A 574 13.99 -28.64 19.30
C ALA A 574 13.11 -27.56 19.97
N ALA A 575 11.92 -27.32 19.43
CA ALA A 575 10.95 -26.38 20.00
C ALA A 575 10.44 -26.89 21.36
N ILE A 576 10.07 -28.18 21.47
CA ILE A 576 9.63 -28.79 22.74
C ILE A 576 10.72 -28.71 23.81
N VAL A 577 11.96 -29.08 23.46
CA VAL A 577 13.10 -29.00 24.40
C VAL A 577 13.29 -27.56 24.88
N SER A 578 13.21 -26.59 23.98
CA SER A 578 13.35 -25.17 24.33
C SER A 578 12.23 -24.70 25.27
N VAL A 579 10.97 -25.06 25.00
CA VAL A 579 9.84 -24.76 25.89
C VAL A 579 10.07 -25.33 27.29
N VAL A 580 10.48 -26.60 27.40
CA VAL A 580 10.73 -27.24 28.70
C VAL A 580 11.86 -26.54 29.45
N VAL A 581 12.99 -26.24 28.79
CA VAL A 581 14.13 -25.56 29.41
C VAL A 581 13.72 -24.17 29.92
N PHE A 582 13.09 -23.35 29.08
CA PHE A 582 12.66 -22.00 29.48
C PHE A 582 11.56 -22.04 30.55
N ALA A 583 10.64 -23.00 30.51
CA ALA A 583 9.62 -23.17 31.55
C ALA A 583 10.23 -23.53 32.91
N ILE A 584 11.19 -24.47 32.95
CA ILE A 584 11.88 -24.85 34.20
C ILE A 584 12.68 -23.68 34.75
N LEU A 585 13.46 -22.98 33.91
CA LEU A 585 14.25 -21.83 34.34
C LEU A 585 13.35 -20.68 34.82
N THR A 586 12.25 -20.41 34.12
CA THR A 586 11.27 -19.39 34.52
C THR A 586 10.61 -19.76 35.86
N ALA A 587 10.21 -21.02 36.04
CA ALA A 587 9.65 -21.50 37.31
C ALA A 587 10.66 -21.39 38.47
N ALA A 588 11.93 -21.70 38.24
CA ALA A 588 12.99 -21.51 39.23
C ALA A 588 13.16 -20.03 39.63
N HIS A 589 13.10 -19.11 38.65
CA HIS A 589 13.13 -17.67 38.89
C HIS A 589 11.90 -17.17 39.64
N ILE A 590 10.70 -17.63 39.27
CA ILE A 590 9.45 -17.32 39.98
C ILE A 590 9.54 -17.77 41.44
N TRP A 591 9.98 -19.01 41.68
CA TRP A 591 10.14 -19.54 43.02
C TRP A 591 11.12 -18.71 43.86
N ARG A 592 12.28 -18.35 43.29
CA ARG A 592 13.26 -17.47 43.94
C ARG A 592 12.71 -16.07 44.21
N LEU A 593 11.98 -15.49 43.25
CA LEU A 593 11.37 -14.17 43.35
C LEU A 593 10.43 -14.08 44.56
N TYR A 594 9.60 -15.10 44.77
CA TYR A 594 8.68 -15.18 45.92
C TYR A 594 9.41 -15.46 47.25
N ARG A 595 10.44 -16.32 47.25
CA ARG A 595 11.20 -16.67 48.46
C ARG A 595 12.00 -15.50 49.01
N VAL A 596 12.67 -14.74 48.14
CA VAL A 596 13.61 -13.66 48.52
C VAL A 596 12.94 -12.27 48.48
N LYS A 597 11.69 -12.17 47.98
CA LYS A 597 10.95 -10.90 47.80
C LYS A 597 11.70 -9.87 46.94
N ALA A 598 12.51 -10.34 46.00
CA ALA A 598 13.35 -9.52 45.13
C ALA A 598 12.58 -8.96 43.92
N TYR A 599 11.51 -8.17 44.16
CA TYR A 599 10.58 -7.71 43.11
C TYR A 599 11.21 -6.92 41.94
N TYR A 600 12.46 -6.45 42.07
CA TYR A 600 13.19 -5.83 40.96
C TYR A 600 13.61 -6.83 39.87
N PHE A 601 13.55 -8.14 40.12
CA PHE A 601 13.78 -9.19 39.12
C PHE A 601 12.54 -9.53 38.28
N THR A 602 11.41 -8.85 38.48
CA THR A 602 10.14 -9.11 37.78
C THR A 602 10.26 -9.00 36.27
N ALA A 603 10.93 -7.97 35.75
CA ALA A 603 11.18 -7.83 34.31
C ALA A 603 11.92 -9.04 33.73
N PHE A 604 12.93 -9.55 34.44
CA PHE A 604 13.67 -10.75 34.05
C PHE A 604 12.76 -11.98 33.93
N THR A 605 11.87 -12.18 34.90
CA THR A 605 10.93 -13.30 34.92
C THR A 605 9.90 -13.20 33.78
N ILE A 606 9.43 -11.99 33.46
CA ILE A 606 8.56 -11.74 32.30
C ILE A 606 9.29 -12.08 30.99
N GLY A 607 10.57 -11.73 30.87
CA GLY A 607 11.40 -12.15 29.73
C GLY A 607 11.48 -13.67 29.58
N GLY A 608 11.59 -14.40 30.69
CA GLY A 608 11.54 -15.87 30.69
C GLY A 608 10.21 -16.44 30.19
N LEU A 609 9.09 -15.85 30.63
CA LEU A 609 7.75 -16.20 30.13
C LEU A 609 7.61 -15.94 28.63
N PHE A 610 8.13 -14.81 28.14
CA PHE A 610 8.10 -14.48 26.71
C PHE A 610 8.87 -15.49 25.88
N GLN A 611 10.02 -15.97 26.37
CA GLN A 611 10.74 -17.06 25.70
C GLN A 611 9.89 -18.34 25.66
N THR A 612 9.30 -18.76 26.78
CA THR A 612 8.44 -19.96 26.81
C THR A 612 7.27 -19.86 25.82
N ILE A 613 6.54 -18.74 25.82
CA ILE A 613 5.38 -18.54 24.94
C ILE A 613 5.82 -18.40 23.47
N GLY A 614 6.94 -17.73 23.21
CA GLY A 614 7.51 -17.61 21.87
C GLY A 614 7.83 -18.98 21.25
N TYR A 615 8.46 -19.89 22.00
CA TYR A 615 8.72 -21.25 21.52
C TYR A 615 7.46 -22.12 21.45
N ILE A 616 6.40 -21.84 22.22
CA ILE A 616 5.07 -22.47 22.01
C ILE A 616 4.46 -22.02 20.68
N GLY A 617 4.56 -20.73 20.33
CA GLY A 617 4.16 -20.21 19.02
C GLY A 617 4.91 -20.92 17.88
N ARG A 618 6.18 -21.29 18.11
CA ARG A 618 6.99 -22.06 17.16
C ARG A 618 6.54 -23.52 17.01
N ILE A 619 6.04 -24.16 18.07
CA ILE A 619 5.40 -25.48 17.97
C ILE A 619 4.15 -25.40 17.10
N TRP A 620 3.34 -24.35 17.24
CA TRP A 620 2.18 -24.11 16.38
C TRP A 620 2.62 -23.99 14.92
N SER A 621 3.67 -23.21 14.64
CA SER A 621 4.21 -23.05 13.28
C SER A 621 4.82 -24.30 12.66
N HIS A 622 5.06 -25.37 13.43
CA HIS A 622 5.42 -26.68 12.86
C HIS A 622 4.22 -27.34 12.16
N PHE A 623 3.04 -27.28 12.79
CA PHE A 623 1.81 -27.88 12.28
C PHE A 623 1.17 -27.04 11.18
N ASP A 624 1.35 -25.72 11.23
CA ASP A 624 0.84 -24.78 10.23
C ASP A 624 1.86 -23.68 9.97
N LYS A 625 2.61 -23.82 8.87
CA LYS A 625 3.71 -22.91 8.50
C LYS A 625 3.23 -21.61 7.87
N GLU A 626 1.98 -21.57 7.42
CA GLU A 626 1.37 -20.41 6.76
C GLU A 626 0.57 -19.56 7.75
N SER A 627 0.31 -20.09 8.96
CA SER A 627 -0.26 -19.31 10.07
C SER A 627 0.62 -18.13 10.46
N ILE A 628 0.17 -16.93 10.06
CA ILE A 628 0.76 -15.64 10.43
C ILE A 628 0.79 -15.50 11.96
N GLY A 629 -0.24 -15.98 12.66
CA GLY A 629 -0.36 -15.86 14.12
C GLY A 629 0.79 -16.56 14.85
N GLY A 630 1.10 -17.81 14.50
CA GLY A 630 2.21 -18.55 15.09
C GLY A 630 3.55 -17.84 14.86
N PHE A 631 3.78 -17.40 13.61
CA PHE A 631 4.99 -16.68 13.21
C PHE A 631 5.17 -15.34 13.93
N VAL A 632 4.10 -14.56 14.08
CA VAL A 632 4.16 -13.25 14.76
C VAL A 632 4.43 -13.44 16.26
N ILE A 633 3.75 -14.40 16.91
CA ILE A 633 3.94 -14.69 18.33
C ILE A 633 5.39 -15.07 18.63
N GLN A 634 5.97 -16.00 17.87
CA GLN A 634 7.37 -16.38 18.08
C GLN A 634 8.34 -15.23 17.76
N ALA A 635 8.12 -14.48 16.66
CA ALA A 635 9.05 -13.46 16.21
C ALA A 635 9.15 -12.30 17.19
N ILE A 636 8.00 -11.81 17.69
CA ILE A 636 7.96 -10.70 18.63
C ILE A 636 8.47 -11.14 20.01
N LEU A 637 7.91 -12.20 20.59
CA LEU A 637 8.20 -12.55 21.99
C LEU A 637 9.65 -12.99 22.21
N ILE A 638 10.24 -13.75 21.28
CA ILE A 638 11.65 -14.15 21.35
C ILE A 638 12.54 -12.91 21.21
N LEU A 639 12.16 -11.94 20.36
CA LEU A 639 12.91 -10.71 20.13
C LEU A 639 12.84 -9.74 21.32
N VAL A 640 11.73 -9.67 22.06
CA VAL A 640 11.55 -8.77 23.22
C VAL A 640 12.33 -9.23 24.46
N ALA A 641 12.42 -10.55 24.69
CA ALA A 641 12.95 -11.10 25.93
C ALA A 641 14.34 -10.56 26.38
N PRO A 642 15.34 -10.36 25.49
CA PRO A 642 16.63 -9.76 25.85
C PRO A 642 16.55 -8.35 26.38
N ALA A 643 15.64 -7.52 25.89
CA ALA A 643 15.48 -6.14 26.38
C ALA A 643 15.04 -6.17 27.85
N LEU A 644 14.18 -7.12 28.21
CA LEU A 644 13.78 -7.35 29.60
C LEU A 644 14.92 -7.91 30.47
N TYR A 645 15.79 -8.74 29.88
CA TYR A 645 17.01 -9.21 30.55
C TYR A 645 18.02 -8.07 30.77
N ALA A 646 18.22 -7.22 29.76
CA ALA A 646 19.08 -6.04 29.80
C ALA A 646 18.58 -5.04 30.86
N ALA A 647 17.29 -4.71 30.86
CA ALA A 647 16.67 -3.86 31.88
C ALA A 647 16.96 -4.35 33.31
N SER A 648 16.92 -5.67 33.52
CA SER A 648 17.21 -6.29 34.82
C SER A 648 18.69 -6.16 35.21
N ILE A 649 19.61 -6.34 34.26
CA ILE A 649 21.05 -6.12 34.45
C ILE A 649 21.33 -4.65 34.81
N TYR A 650 20.63 -3.69 34.20
CA TYR A 650 20.78 -2.26 34.50
C TYR A 650 20.32 -1.93 35.92
N MET A 651 19.21 -2.54 36.36
CA MET A 651 18.71 -2.40 37.73
C MET A 651 19.69 -3.00 38.75
N ILE A 652 20.29 -4.16 38.45
CA ILE A 652 21.29 -4.79 39.32
C ILE A 652 22.53 -3.90 39.45
N LEU A 653 23.06 -3.36 38.35
CA LEU A 653 24.22 -2.47 38.40
C LEU A 653 23.92 -1.19 39.21
N GLY A 654 22.77 -0.54 38.97
CA GLY A 654 22.39 0.66 39.71
C GLY A 654 22.30 0.43 41.22
N ARG A 655 21.75 -0.71 41.64
CA ARG A 655 21.70 -1.12 43.05
C ARG A 655 23.07 -1.48 43.62
N LEU A 656 23.92 -2.13 42.83
CA LEU A 656 25.29 -2.46 43.22
C LEU A 656 26.12 -1.20 43.49
N ILE A 657 26.03 -0.18 42.63
CA ILE A 657 26.76 1.09 42.81
C ILE A 657 26.38 1.77 44.13
N ARG A 658 25.09 1.75 44.50
CA ARG A 658 24.61 2.31 45.78
C ARG A 658 25.08 1.51 46.98
N THR A 659 25.00 0.18 46.88
CA THR A 659 25.37 -0.73 47.97
C THR A 659 26.85 -0.63 48.32
N VAL A 660 27.71 -0.33 47.33
CA VAL A 660 29.16 -0.12 47.55
C VAL A 660 29.49 1.34 47.93
N GLY A 661 28.50 2.23 48.08
CA GLY A 661 28.72 3.63 48.45
C GLY A 661 29.49 4.46 47.40
N ALA A 662 29.52 4.00 46.15
CA ALA A 662 30.40 4.51 45.10
C ALA A 662 29.66 5.36 44.05
N THR A 663 28.61 6.07 44.45
CA THR A 663 27.74 6.86 43.55
C THR A 663 28.50 7.93 42.76
N HIS A 664 29.52 8.54 43.37
CA HIS A 664 30.38 9.57 42.76
C HIS A 664 31.35 9.04 41.70
N LEU A 665 31.60 7.72 41.65
CA LEU A 665 32.51 7.11 40.68
C LEU A 665 31.81 6.72 39.37
N SER A 666 30.48 6.65 39.37
CA SER A 666 29.67 6.33 38.20
C SER A 666 29.76 7.41 37.12
N LEU A 667 29.84 7.01 35.84
CA LEU A 667 29.87 7.95 34.71
C LEU A 667 28.53 8.68 34.54
N ILE A 668 27.44 8.00 34.89
CA ILE A 668 26.06 8.51 34.83
C ILE A 668 25.54 8.56 36.27
N PRO A 669 24.84 9.62 36.68
CA PRO A 669 24.17 9.66 37.98
C PRO A 669 23.26 8.44 38.16
N VAL A 670 23.41 7.72 39.27
CA VAL A 670 22.82 6.38 39.45
C VAL A 670 21.29 6.35 39.29
N GLN A 671 20.61 7.44 39.66
CA GLN A 671 19.16 7.61 39.48
C GLN A 671 18.70 7.65 38.01
N TRP A 672 19.59 7.99 37.09
CA TRP A 672 19.33 8.08 35.65
C TRP A 672 19.81 6.85 34.87
N VAL A 673 20.72 6.03 35.44
CA VAL A 673 21.27 4.83 34.79
C VAL A 673 20.14 3.94 34.27
N THR A 674 19.25 3.46 35.15
CA THR A 674 18.15 2.59 34.73
C THR A 674 17.20 3.28 33.75
N ARG A 675 16.90 4.58 33.95
CA ARG A 675 15.95 5.30 33.09
C ARG A 675 16.46 5.47 31.66
N ILE A 676 17.72 5.90 31.50
CA ILE A 676 18.32 6.14 30.19
C ILE A 676 18.38 4.84 29.38
N PHE A 677 18.93 3.77 29.97
CA PHE A 677 19.13 2.53 29.24
C PHE A 677 17.81 1.80 28.93
N VAL A 678 16.86 1.76 29.87
CA VAL A 678 15.53 1.17 29.61
C VAL A 678 14.76 1.98 28.55
N THR A 679 14.88 3.31 28.55
CA THR A 679 14.24 4.14 27.50
C THR A 679 14.83 3.82 26.13
N GLY A 680 16.16 3.65 26.04
CA GLY A 680 16.83 3.23 24.81
C GLY A 680 16.33 1.86 24.32
N ASP A 681 16.18 0.89 25.22
CA ASP A 681 15.64 -0.44 24.88
C ASP A 681 14.16 -0.38 24.42
N VAL A 682 13.34 0.48 25.03
CA VAL A 682 11.94 0.68 24.63
C VAL A 682 11.85 1.30 23.23
N ILE A 683 12.71 2.27 22.91
CA ILE A 683 12.77 2.87 21.57
C ILE A 683 13.22 1.82 20.54
N ALA A 684 14.29 1.09 20.83
CA ALA A 684 14.80 0.03 19.97
C ALA A 684 13.74 -1.04 19.72
N PHE A 685 13.00 -1.46 20.76
CA PHE A 685 11.90 -2.39 20.66
C PHE A 685 10.73 -1.82 19.84
N GLY A 686 10.36 -0.55 20.07
CA GLY A 686 9.30 0.12 19.32
C GLY A 686 9.58 0.16 17.81
N LEU A 687 10.85 0.40 17.44
CA LEU A 687 11.30 0.31 16.05
C LEU A 687 11.17 -1.12 15.51
N GLN A 688 11.64 -2.13 16.24
CA GLN A 688 11.56 -3.53 15.80
C GLN A 688 10.11 -4.05 15.69
N ALA A 689 9.25 -3.72 16.65
CA ALA A 689 7.83 -4.08 16.63
C ALA A 689 7.07 -3.33 15.52
N GLY A 690 7.34 -2.03 15.36
CA GLY A 690 6.75 -1.21 14.31
C GLY A 690 7.17 -1.69 12.92
N GLY A 691 8.46 -1.95 12.72
CA GLY A 691 8.98 -2.49 11.46
C GLY A 691 8.39 -3.87 11.14
N GLY A 692 8.27 -4.77 12.13
CA GLY A 692 7.61 -6.07 11.96
C GLY A 692 6.11 -5.98 11.63
N GLY A 693 5.42 -5.00 12.23
CA GLY A 693 4.02 -4.71 11.88
C GLY A 693 3.87 -4.19 10.46
N ILE A 694 4.76 -3.29 10.02
CA ILE A 694 4.75 -2.77 8.64
C ILE A 694 5.08 -3.89 7.63
N GLN A 695 5.98 -4.81 7.97
CA GLN A 695 6.26 -5.99 7.13
C GLN A 695 5.03 -6.88 6.90
N SER A 696 4.07 -6.89 7.83
CA SER A 696 2.82 -7.65 7.68
C SER A 696 1.75 -6.98 6.80
N ALA A 697 2.00 -5.76 6.29
CA ALA A 697 1.03 -4.99 5.50
C ALA A 697 0.84 -5.48 4.04
N GLY A 698 1.68 -6.41 3.56
CA GLY A 698 1.44 -7.15 2.31
C GLY A 698 1.87 -6.49 1.00
N THR A 699 2.51 -5.32 1.03
CA THR A 699 3.10 -4.65 -0.15
C THR A 699 4.64 -4.65 -0.09
N LEU A 700 5.31 -4.73 -1.25
CA LEU A 700 6.77 -4.82 -1.36
C LEU A 700 7.51 -3.66 -0.66
N ASP A 701 7.11 -2.43 -0.97
CA ASP A 701 7.71 -1.23 -0.38
C ASP A 701 7.59 -1.21 1.15
N MET A 702 6.46 -1.67 1.68
CA MET A 702 6.24 -1.75 3.14
C MET A 702 7.07 -2.87 3.76
N TYR A 703 7.26 -3.99 3.08
CA TYR A 703 8.15 -5.04 3.57
C TYR A 703 9.61 -4.56 3.67
N GLU A 704 10.14 -3.95 2.61
CA GLU A 704 11.51 -3.42 2.60
C GLU A 704 11.68 -2.27 3.62
N THR A 705 10.67 -1.42 3.73
CA THR A 705 10.66 -0.32 4.71
C THR A 705 10.63 -0.88 6.12
N GLY A 706 9.79 -1.88 6.39
CA GLY A 706 9.72 -2.54 7.68
C GLY A 706 11.02 -3.27 8.06
N GLU A 707 11.68 -3.92 7.10
CA GLU A 707 12.99 -4.56 7.30
C GLU A 707 14.05 -3.54 7.73
N LYS A 708 14.13 -2.41 7.02
CA LYS A 708 15.06 -1.30 7.35
C LYS A 708 14.78 -0.71 8.73
N ILE A 709 13.51 -0.59 9.13
CA ILE A 709 13.11 -0.10 10.45
C ILE A 709 13.53 -1.09 11.55
N ILE A 710 13.37 -2.41 11.35
CA ILE A 710 13.83 -3.43 12.30
C ILE A 710 15.35 -3.35 12.47
N ILE A 711 16.11 -3.26 11.37
CA ILE A 711 17.56 -3.14 11.38
C ILE A 711 17.99 -1.89 12.16
N ALA A 712 17.33 -0.75 11.94
CA ALA A 712 17.59 0.48 12.69
C ALA A 712 17.38 0.29 14.20
N GLY A 713 16.30 -0.39 14.60
CA GLY A 713 16.03 -0.72 16.00
C GLY A 713 17.10 -1.61 16.63
N LEU A 714 17.57 -2.63 15.92
CA LEU A 714 18.65 -3.52 16.38
C LEU A 714 19.98 -2.77 16.56
N PHE A 715 20.31 -1.82 15.66
CA PHE A 715 21.49 -0.97 15.81
C PHE A 715 21.41 -0.05 17.03
N VAL A 716 20.26 0.60 17.25
CA VAL A 716 20.02 1.41 18.45
C VAL A 716 20.23 0.58 19.72
N GLN A 717 19.71 -0.66 19.74
CA GLN A 717 19.89 -1.59 20.86
C GLN A 717 21.37 -1.90 21.12
N ILE A 718 22.16 -2.23 20.09
CA ILE A 718 23.59 -2.53 20.25
C ILE A 718 24.35 -1.31 20.77
N VAL A 719 24.07 -0.12 20.25
CA VAL A 719 24.75 1.12 20.68
C VAL A 719 24.45 1.44 22.14
N VAL A 720 23.17 1.40 22.53
CA VAL A 720 22.72 1.66 23.90
C VAL A 720 23.31 0.61 24.87
N PHE A 721 23.24 -0.67 24.50
CA PHE A 721 23.77 -1.76 25.31
C PHE A 721 25.31 -1.73 25.40
N GLY A 722 26.01 -1.41 24.31
CA GLY A 722 27.45 -1.21 24.28
C GLY A 722 27.89 -0.07 25.18
N PHE A 723 27.16 1.04 25.18
CA PHE A 723 27.40 2.16 26.08
C PHE A 723 27.22 1.78 27.56
N PHE A 724 26.27 0.89 27.87
CA PHE A 724 26.13 0.32 29.22
C PHE A 724 27.35 -0.51 29.63
N VAL A 725 27.85 -1.39 28.76
CA VAL A 725 29.04 -2.22 29.04
C VAL A 725 30.26 -1.33 29.33
N VAL A 726 30.46 -0.27 28.55
CA VAL A 726 31.53 0.72 28.79
C VAL A 726 31.35 1.42 30.13
N THR A 727 30.13 1.84 30.47
CA THR A 727 29.82 2.49 31.75
C THR A 727 30.11 1.56 32.93
N SER A 728 29.73 0.29 32.84
CA SER A 728 29.99 -0.73 33.85
C SER A 728 31.50 -1.01 34.01
N PHE A 729 32.23 -1.12 32.90
CA PHE A 729 33.68 -1.29 32.90
C PHE A 729 34.41 -0.10 33.53
N LEU A 730 34.04 1.13 33.16
CA LEU A 730 34.62 2.34 33.74
C LEU A 730 34.32 2.46 35.23
N PHE A 731 33.12 2.09 35.68
CA PHE A 731 32.79 2.02 37.10
C PHE A 731 33.69 1.02 37.83
N HIS A 732 33.85 -0.20 37.30
CA HIS A 732 34.75 -1.21 37.88
C HIS A 732 36.19 -0.68 37.95
N TYR A 733 36.72 -0.13 36.85
CA TYR A 733 38.08 0.41 36.83
C TYR A 733 38.29 1.52 37.87
N ARG A 734 37.34 2.46 37.98
CA ARG A 734 37.40 3.56 38.95
C ARG A 734 37.30 3.06 40.38
N LEU A 735 36.41 2.11 40.66
CA LEU A 735 36.25 1.52 41.99
C LEU A 735 37.47 0.69 42.41
N ALA A 736 38.10 -0.02 41.48
CA ALA A 736 39.33 -0.76 41.75
C ALA A 736 40.52 0.16 42.04
N LYS A 737 40.57 1.34 41.40
CA LYS A 737 41.62 2.35 41.62
C LYS A 737 41.38 3.18 42.88
N SER A 738 40.12 3.44 43.23
CA SER A 738 39.71 4.25 44.37
C SER A 738 38.62 3.52 45.17
N PRO A 739 39.00 2.51 45.98
CA PRO A 739 38.04 1.69 46.73
C PRO A 739 37.37 2.49 47.84
N THR A 740 36.06 2.29 48.02
CA THR A 740 35.27 2.87 49.11
C THR A 740 35.42 2.06 50.40
N THR A 741 35.05 2.66 51.54
CA THR A 741 35.04 1.97 52.85
C THR A 741 34.20 0.70 52.83
N GLU A 742 33.00 0.77 52.25
CA GLU A 742 32.09 -0.37 52.08
C GLU A 742 32.67 -1.46 51.15
N SER A 743 33.43 -1.06 50.12
CA SER A 743 34.10 -2.01 49.22
C SER A 743 35.24 -2.78 49.90
N LEU A 744 35.82 -2.24 50.97
CA LEU A 744 36.98 -2.81 51.69
C LEU A 744 36.55 -3.70 52.86
N GLN A 745 35.40 -3.42 53.47
CA GLN A 745 34.84 -4.21 54.58
C GLN A 745 34.46 -5.64 54.16
N GLY A 746 34.12 -5.84 52.88
CA GLY A 746 33.95 -7.18 52.30
C GLY A 746 32.57 -7.82 52.51
N ASP A 747 31.61 -7.11 53.11
CA ASP A 747 30.25 -7.61 53.38
C ASP A 747 29.45 -7.96 52.11
N VAL A 748 29.79 -7.34 50.98
CA VAL A 748 29.12 -7.57 49.69
C VAL A 748 30.14 -8.02 48.63
N PRO A 749 29.96 -9.20 47.98
CA PRO A 749 30.88 -9.73 46.98
C PRO A 749 30.74 -9.01 45.62
N TRP A 750 30.98 -7.70 45.58
CA TRP A 750 30.70 -6.83 44.44
C TRP A 750 31.46 -7.22 43.16
N LYS A 751 32.70 -7.73 43.28
CA LYS A 751 33.48 -8.24 42.13
C LYS A 751 32.79 -9.42 41.45
N ARG A 752 32.25 -10.35 42.25
CA ARG A 752 31.51 -11.51 41.74
C ARG A 752 30.29 -11.03 40.96
N TYR A 753 29.51 -10.10 41.51
CA TYR A 753 28.34 -9.54 40.83
C TYR A 753 28.70 -8.84 39.52
N LEU A 754 29.81 -8.09 39.46
CA LEU A 754 30.29 -7.51 38.19
C LEU A 754 30.68 -8.58 37.16
N TYR A 755 31.36 -9.66 37.56
CA TYR A 755 31.67 -10.76 36.65
C TYR A 755 30.41 -11.49 36.15
N VAL A 756 29.40 -11.65 37.01
CA VAL A 756 28.08 -12.19 36.60
C VAL A 756 27.44 -11.29 35.54
N LEU A 757 27.48 -9.96 35.75
CA LEU A 757 26.93 -8.98 34.83
C LEU A 757 27.72 -8.96 33.51
N TYR A 758 29.04 -9.08 33.53
CA TYR A 758 29.85 -9.15 32.31
C TYR A 758 29.60 -10.41 31.51
N ALA A 759 29.56 -11.57 32.17
CA ALA A 759 29.24 -12.84 31.51
C ALA A 759 27.84 -12.78 30.86
N SER A 760 26.85 -12.29 31.59
CA SER A 760 25.48 -12.14 31.08
C SER A 760 25.40 -11.12 29.94
N SER A 761 26.09 -9.97 30.07
CA SER A 761 26.11 -8.92 29.06
C SER A 761 26.81 -9.36 27.77
N PHE A 762 27.88 -10.16 27.87
CA PHE A 762 28.57 -10.71 26.72
C PHE A 762 27.65 -11.64 25.91
N LEU A 763 26.92 -12.54 26.56
CA LEU A 763 25.97 -13.45 25.89
C LEU A 763 24.82 -12.68 25.19
N ILE A 764 24.29 -11.63 25.83
CA ILE A 764 23.26 -10.76 25.23
C ILE A 764 23.81 -9.99 24.02
N LEU A 765 25.05 -9.50 24.10
CA LEU A 765 25.69 -8.77 23.02
C LEU A 765 25.94 -9.67 21.80
N VAL A 766 26.46 -10.89 21.99
CA VAL A 766 26.67 -11.87 20.91
C VAL A 766 25.35 -12.16 20.20
N ARG A 767 24.27 -12.40 20.96
CA ARG A 767 22.92 -12.58 20.41
C ARG A 767 22.44 -11.36 19.62
N SER A 768 22.67 -10.15 20.12
CA SER A 768 22.24 -8.90 19.46
C SER A 768 22.98 -8.69 18.14
N ILE A 769 24.29 -8.98 18.09
CA ILE A 769 25.09 -8.92 16.85
C ILE A 769 24.60 -9.97 15.85
N PHE A 770 24.35 -11.20 16.30
CA PHE A 770 23.81 -12.26 15.45
C PHE A 770 22.48 -11.82 14.79
N ARG A 771 21.57 -11.22 15.56
CA ARG A 771 20.29 -10.71 15.03
C ARG A 771 20.48 -9.61 13.99
N VAL A 772 21.45 -8.71 14.16
CA VAL A 772 21.77 -7.72 13.11
C VAL A 772 22.26 -8.40 11.83
N VAL A 773 23.18 -9.37 11.94
CA VAL A 773 23.71 -10.09 10.77
C VAL A 773 22.62 -10.90 10.07
N GLU A 774 21.73 -11.54 10.83
CA GLU A 774 20.58 -12.29 10.32
C GLU A 774 19.68 -11.39 9.46
N TYR A 775 19.27 -10.23 9.98
CA TYR A 775 18.41 -9.30 9.25
C TYR A 775 19.13 -8.59 8.08
N LEU A 776 20.44 -8.32 8.18
CA LEU A 776 21.21 -7.77 7.06
C LEU A 776 21.32 -8.72 5.86
N GLN A 777 21.18 -10.04 6.07
CA GLN A 777 21.16 -11.02 4.96
C GLN A 777 19.80 -11.15 4.27
N GLY A 778 18.75 -10.53 4.83
CA GLY A 778 17.38 -10.58 4.31
C GLY A 778 16.74 -11.96 4.33
N ASN A 779 15.50 -12.06 3.82
CA ASN A 779 14.70 -13.29 3.89
C ASN A 779 15.35 -14.50 3.20
N LYS A 780 16.21 -14.27 2.19
CA LYS A 780 16.96 -15.30 1.44
C LYS A 780 18.29 -15.71 2.09
N GLY A 781 18.67 -15.08 3.21
CA GLY A 781 19.95 -15.28 3.88
C GLY A 781 20.22 -16.71 4.34
N TYR A 782 21.50 -17.08 4.42
CA TYR A 782 21.91 -18.40 4.90
C TYR A 782 21.54 -18.60 6.38
N LEU A 783 21.63 -17.54 7.20
CA LEU A 783 21.30 -17.61 8.63
C LEU A 783 19.81 -17.86 8.87
N ILE A 784 18.92 -17.13 8.18
CA ILE A 784 17.47 -17.26 8.36
C ILE A 784 16.91 -18.54 7.72
N SER A 785 17.61 -19.12 6.73
CA SER A 785 17.21 -20.37 6.09
C SER A 785 17.60 -21.63 6.87
N HIS A 786 18.49 -21.51 7.87
CA HIS A 786 18.95 -22.64 8.66
C HIS A 786 18.56 -22.50 10.13
N GLU A 787 17.61 -23.31 10.56
CA GLU A 787 17.04 -23.28 11.92
C GLU A 787 18.08 -23.41 13.05
N VAL A 788 19.17 -24.13 12.82
CA VAL A 788 20.20 -24.41 13.84
C VAL A 788 20.76 -23.12 14.46
N PHE A 789 20.94 -22.07 13.65
CA PHE A 789 21.52 -20.82 14.12
C PHE A 789 20.63 -20.10 15.13
N LEU A 790 19.31 -20.19 14.99
CA LEU A 790 18.36 -19.63 15.96
C LEU A 790 18.49 -20.33 17.31
N TYR A 791 18.62 -21.65 17.35
CA TYR A 791 18.77 -22.35 18.63
C TYR A 791 20.14 -22.11 19.28
N VAL A 792 21.22 -22.07 18.49
CA VAL A 792 22.58 -21.88 19.00
C VAL A 792 22.82 -20.45 19.47
N PHE A 793 22.50 -19.46 18.63
CA PHE A 793 22.83 -18.06 18.88
C PHE A 793 21.69 -17.24 19.51
N ASP A 794 20.50 -17.82 19.67
CA ASP A 794 19.42 -17.20 20.44
C ASP A 794 19.04 -18.04 21.66
N ALA A 795 18.48 -19.24 21.45
CA ALA A 795 17.89 -20.03 22.53
C ALA A 795 18.91 -20.38 23.64
N ILE A 796 20.05 -20.97 23.24
CA ILE A 796 21.08 -21.42 24.19
C ILE A 796 21.70 -20.22 24.92
N LEU A 797 22.03 -19.13 24.22
CA LEU A 797 22.61 -17.95 24.85
C LEU A 797 21.66 -17.35 25.90
N MET A 798 20.36 -17.28 25.62
CA MET A 798 19.36 -16.76 26.55
C MET A 798 19.10 -17.70 27.72
N ALA A 799 19.07 -19.01 27.49
CA ALA A 799 18.97 -20.01 28.55
C ALA A 799 20.19 -19.96 29.49
N LEU A 800 21.40 -19.76 28.96
CA LEU A 800 22.62 -19.59 29.76
C LEU A 800 22.57 -18.32 30.62
N VAL A 801 22.06 -17.19 30.09
CA VAL A 801 21.85 -15.97 30.88
C VAL A 801 20.90 -16.22 32.05
N MET A 802 19.77 -16.89 31.79
CA MET A 802 18.82 -17.27 32.84
C MET A 802 19.44 -18.21 33.87
N LEU A 803 20.27 -19.17 33.44
CA LEU A 803 20.95 -20.10 34.33
C LEU A 803 21.97 -19.38 35.21
N ILE A 804 22.82 -18.52 34.63
CA ILE A 804 23.84 -17.74 35.36
C ILE A 804 23.17 -16.89 36.46
N LEU A 805 22.11 -16.16 36.12
CA LEU A 805 21.39 -15.32 37.08
C LEU A 805 20.51 -16.11 38.05
N SER A 806 20.20 -17.38 37.74
CA SER A 806 19.55 -18.30 38.68
C SER A 806 20.54 -18.86 39.69
N ILE A 807 21.74 -19.30 39.27
CA ILE A 807 22.75 -19.88 40.17
C ILE A 807 23.39 -18.80 41.04
N TRP A 808 23.79 -17.68 40.43
CA TRP A 808 24.42 -16.56 41.12
C TRP A 808 23.41 -15.45 41.38
N TYR A 809 22.37 -15.81 42.11
CA TYR A 809 21.29 -14.90 42.46
C TYR A 809 21.80 -13.76 43.35
N VAL A 810 21.33 -12.56 43.07
CA VAL A 810 21.76 -11.35 43.76
C VAL A 810 20.77 -11.10 44.90
N GLU A 811 21.04 -11.63 46.09
CA GLU A 811 20.09 -11.66 47.23
C GLU A 811 20.13 -10.40 48.11
N TYR A 812 21.26 -9.68 48.16
CA TYR A 812 21.50 -8.60 49.14
C TYR A 812 21.91 -7.28 48.48
N LEU A 813 20.98 -6.61 47.79
CA LEU A 813 21.20 -5.24 47.32
C LEU A 813 20.12 -4.29 47.86
N GLN A 814 20.55 -3.15 48.42
CA GLN A 814 19.66 -2.17 49.06
C GLN A 814 18.57 -1.66 48.10
N THR A 815 17.38 -1.40 48.64
CA THR A 815 16.23 -0.84 47.91
C THR A 815 16.34 0.68 47.83
N GLU A 816 15.83 1.30 46.75
CA GLU A 816 15.83 2.77 46.63
C GLU A 816 15.02 3.41 47.77
N PRO A 817 15.53 4.47 48.43
CA PRO A 817 14.67 5.32 49.26
C PRO A 817 13.72 6.09 48.35
N LYS A 818 12.43 6.12 48.71
CA LYS A 818 11.43 6.94 48.00
C LYS A 818 11.80 8.41 48.18
N VAL A 819 11.70 9.19 47.10
CA VAL A 819 11.96 10.64 47.07
C VAL A 819 11.11 11.42 48.09
N SER A 820 9.99 10.86 48.57
CA SER A 820 9.15 11.45 49.63
C SER A 820 9.83 11.54 51.00
N ASP A 821 10.87 10.74 51.26
CA ASP A 821 11.42 10.61 52.62
C ASP A 821 12.62 11.55 52.83
N ALA A 822 13.23 12.07 51.76
CA ALA A 822 14.31 13.06 51.83
C ALA A 822 13.79 14.46 52.21
N GLU A 823 12.59 14.83 51.75
CA GLU A 823 11.96 16.13 52.08
C GLU A 823 11.45 16.18 53.53
N ASN A 824 11.08 15.02 54.10
CA ASN A 824 10.57 14.93 55.47
C ASN A 824 11.68 14.88 56.54
N VAL A 825 12.93 14.56 56.17
CA VAL A 825 14.07 14.54 57.09
C VAL A 825 14.70 15.93 57.23
N GLU A 826 14.69 16.75 56.18
CA GLU A 826 15.18 18.14 56.30
C GLU A 826 14.21 19.04 57.09
N LEU A 827 12.89 18.80 57.04
CA LEU A 827 11.91 19.59 57.79
C LEU A 827 11.83 19.27 59.29
N SER A 828 12.26 18.10 59.76
CA SER A 828 12.20 17.75 61.20
C SER A 828 13.39 18.27 62.02
N SER A 829 14.41 18.81 61.35
CA SER A 829 15.65 19.29 61.99
C SER A 829 15.62 20.77 62.41
N TYR A 830 14.54 21.51 62.15
CA TYR A 830 14.44 22.95 62.45
C TYR A 830 13.56 23.33 63.65
N ASP A 831 12.78 22.41 64.23
CA ASP A 831 11.93 22.70 65.39
C ASP A 831 12.44 22.03 66.67
N THR A 832 13.49 22.58 67.27
CA THR A 832 13.75 22.41 68.72
C THR A 832 14.59 23.59 69.26
N SER A 833 13.93 24.70 69.60
CA SER A 833 14.43 25.63 70.62
C SER A 833 13.32 26.55 71.16
N GLY A 834 12.85 26.28 72.38
CA GLY A 834 11.96 27.17 73.15
C GLY A 834 11.15 26.42 74.22
N PRO A 835 11.00 26.93 75.46
CA PRO A 835 10.91 26.10 76.66
C PRO A 835 9.49 25.71 77.07
N ASN A 836 9.43 24.59 77.81
CA ASN A 836 8.29 24.02 78.54
C ASN A 836 7.51 25.05 79.38
N GLU A 837 6.21 25.17 79.10
CA GLU A 837 5.19 25.50 80.09
C GLU A 837 4.30 24.26 80.33
N ASP A 838 3.87 24.11 81.58
CA ASP A 838 2.82 23.20 82.06
C ASP A 838 3.16 21.73 82.40
N GLN A 839 4.04 21.57 83.39
CA GLN A 839 3.83 20.54 84.43
C GLN A 839 2.99 21.10 85.58
N VAL A 840 1.67 21.15 85.40
CA VAL A 840 0.69 21.13 86.50
C VAL A 840 -0.52 20.31 86.06
N ARG A 841 -0.50 18.99 86.30
CA ARG A 841 -1.62 18.27 86.93
C ARG A 841 -1.34 16.76 87.08
N GLN A 842 -1.34 16.38 88.35
CA GLN A 842 -1.85 15.13 88.93
C GLN A 842 -0.86 13.96 89.13
N LYS A 843 -0.52 13.87 90.44
CA LYS A 843 -0.04 12.75 91.27
C LYS A 843 1.46 12.53 91.37
#